data_AF-A0A3C0PBF2-F1
#
_entry.id   AF-A0A3C0PBF2-F1
#
_cell.length_a   1.000
_cell.length_b   1.000
_cell.length_c   1.000
_cell.angle_alpha   90.00
_cell.angle_beta   90.00
_cell.angle_gamma   90.00
#
_symmetry.space_group_name_H-M   'P 1'
#
loop_
_entity.id
_entity.type
_entity.pdbx_description
1 polymer ?
#
loop_
_entity_poly.entity_id
_entity_poly.type
_entity_poly.pdbx_seq_one_letter_code
_entity_poly.pdbx_strand_id
1 'polypeptide(L)'
;MKRFWVFVIICVVALGMGFTVVRFMTREEIIYVNQASYEVNSGENIVLDIVKKNLKSGTKIYLDVQNPNIISQTEDGEYNFKALNGGSTSIVITSNLKSFMPVSVQVTVGDGNRATPFLIRNQQQLEEIGTAKNADDGESLKYPLSSCYKLTADISLSGDWTPIGNGSEDGFTGNFDFNAHSISNINVNKNVESAGLFAKIGTNGYVKDAKLDSVVISSQTLKAGSVAGENNGTIETARVTNATITNGSNSAYVGGLVGFNSGLITKSQIFSSTVISTGTDSYVGGLVGASNLISIKYNTLITRSSAECSLNTENAKAVGGLVGAIEGSSIENCYTGNINSQCVVTSSQDSWVGGIVGICKYTNLDSRTIRANVADTYSVMQFVDPNINKCGEIIGSNEFDTVDSENYNRIYGCYYMQRDNVDSSTISLRGVASYIENPSDTGTEEKPGTYPKTLADLKIQQTYKSFKNYDWQFDEEGVWVMPSNDLPKLSFIVNYVSSRISYYVSPNELTSENFVDVLKNADPFTTYRITRDITLSEDYLPFDFNGRLTCNKLDENGKPTVGIHLALKKEANVNEGAIAVFKTLGSSAYITNVLVDITISNVSTSDHVAALAAYNEGVVENCYATNKITTDYNGSTLYIGGLIAENRGKIINCKSDVSITYSLSPMNLYVGGIAGWSSNSITKCTNLGIIEVTGRAGEKREDRQAGVGYVGGICGATKAEVSNCINKGQIIGQTEASVTVYAGIVGYISNDADAVVSYCVNNAQITGSNVGGIAGVSLGAIEYCSVSKVLLNGKYIGGLAYNIKKGYMKNSMTNGTAIDATKVGCGAVYMIDVTENHSAYCQYIFSSCDFMGSGDNYYESASNIRGDTPSILSSTSAIDDHAFDNCIHVKRDGDKIKRSRFDSGIIHWSIGNHGNEDIEISDAQATGAEGMYNVFRDNGYNSTYWLYNTETVGSYIQLKNLPK
;
A
#
# COMPACT_ATOMS: atom_id res chain seq x y z
N MET A 1 16.91 46.42 23.89
CA MET A 1 15.65 46.62 23.14
C MET A 1 15.82 46.70 21.61
N LYS A 2 16.59 47.62 21.01
CA LYS A 2 16.70 47.70 19.52
C LYS A 2 17.10 46.39 18.80
N ARG A 3 17.88 45.51 19.42
CA ARG A 3 18.23 44.18 18.84
C ARG A 3 17.06 43.19 18.79
N PHE A 4 16.07 43.29 19.68
CA PHE A 4 14.95 42.34 19.74
C PHE A 4 13.98 42.53 18.56
N TRP A 5 13.68 43.78 18.20
CA TRP A 5 12.79 44.10 17.08
C TRP A 5 13.34 43.67 15.71
N VAL A 6 14.67 43.68 15.51
CA VAL A 6 15.28 43.17 14.27
C VAL A 6 15.12 41.64 14.14
N PHE A 7 15.14 40.90 15.26
CA PHE A 7 14.86 39.45 15.25
C PHE A 7 13.39 39.15 14.88
N VAL A 8 12.43 39.91 15.41
CA VAL A 8 11.00 39.68 15.14
C VAL A 8 10.62 40.04 13.70
N ILE A 9 11.15 41.14 13.14
CA ILE A 9 10.76 41.64 11.81
C ILE A 9 11.20 40.69 10.68
N ILE A 10 12.34 40.00 10.81
CA ILE A 10 12.85 39.09 9.75
C ILE A 10 12.08 37.76 9.74
N CYS A 11 11.64 37.25 10.90
CA CYS A 11 10.86 36.00 10.98
C CYS A 11 9.49 36.09 10.30
N VAL A 12 8.87 37.27 10.25
CA VAL A 12 7.52 37.46 9.67
C VAL A 12 7.53 37.47 8.14
N VAL A 13 8.62 37.95 7.50
CA VAL A 13 8.70 38.05 6.03
C VAL A 13 9.02 36.69 5.38
N ALA A 14 9.76 35.81 6.06
CA ALA A 14 10.19 34.53 5.51
C ALA A 14 9.07 33.48 5.35
N LEU A 15 7.98 33.59 6.12
CA LEU A 15 6.89 32.59 6.11
C LEU A 15 5.94 32.69 4.91
N GLY A 16 6.01 33.78 4.12
CA GLY A 16 5.07 34.04 3.02
C GLY A 16 5.55 33.69 1.60
N MET A 17 6.83 33.32 1.41
CA MET A 17 7.44 33.19 0.07
C MET A 17 8.35 31.96 -0.11
N GLY A 18 8.17 30.92 0.72
CA GLY A 18 8.68 29.57 0.43
C GLY A 18 10.19 29.31 0.60
N PHE A 19 11.03 30.28 1.00
CA PHE A 19 12.47 30.03 1.19
C PHE A 19 13.16 30.79 2.34
N THR A 20 14.33 30.25 2.71
CA THR A 20 15.36 30.75 3.65
C THR A 20 15.16 30.47 5.15
N VAL A 21 15.83 29.41 5.65
CA VAL A 21 16.09 29.25 7.10
C VAL A 21 17.31 30.07 7.49
N VAL A 22 17.11 31.36 7.81
CA VAL A 22 18.18 32.24 8.30
C VAL A 22 18.39 32.05 9.81
N ARG A 23 19.61 31.70 10.23
CA ARG A 23 20.01 31.76 11.65
C ARG A 23 21.29 32.59 11.84
N PHE A 24 21.17 33.65 12.65
CA PHE A 24 22.29 34.53 12.99
C PHE A 24 23.08 33.97 14.16
N MET A 25 24.40 33.92 14.05
CA MET A 25 25.28 33.58 15.17
C MET A 25 25.77 34.85 15.87
N THR A 26 26.09 34.74 17.16
CA THR A 26 26.67 35.86 17.91
C THR A 26 28.05 36.23 17.36
N ARG A 27 28.27 37.52 17.05
CA ARG A 27 29.51 38.12 16.49
C ARG A 27 29.66 37.99 14.96
N GLU A 28 28.62 38.35 14.22
CA GLU A 28 28.61 38.69 12.78
C GLU A 28 28.89 37.56 11.77
N GLU A 29 29.21 36.34 12.22
CA GLU A 29 29.26 35.14 11.38
C GLU A 29 27.84 34.64 11.06
N ILE A 30 27.59 34.24 9.81
CA ILE A 30 26.30 33.70 9.36
C ILE A 30 26.54 32.48 8.45
N ILE A 31 25.84 31.39 8.75
CA ILE A 31 25.69 30.20 7.89
C ILE A 31 24.18 30.02 7.71
N TYR A 32 23.73 29.89 6.47
CA TYR A 32 22.34 29.53 6.15
C TYR A 32 22.27 28.77 4.83
N VAL A 33 21.15 28.07 4.62
CA VAL A 33 20.86 27.35 3.37
C VAL A 33 19.75 28.12 2.65
N ASN A 34 19.90 28.33 1.35
CA ASN A 34 18.86 28.99 0.55
C ASN A 34 17.64 28.08 0.35
N GLN A 35 17.87 26.76 0.25
CA GLN A 35 16.86 25.74 -0.03
C GLN A 35 16.67 24.78 1.14
N ALA A 36 15.44 24.63 1.63
CA ALA A 36 15.11 23.79 2.79
C ALA A 36 14.69 22.36 2.41
N SER A 37 14.29 22.13 1.16
CA SER A 37 13.90 20.83 0.61
C SER A 37 14.35 20.67 -0.84
N TYR A 38 14.75 19.46 -1.23
CA TYR A 38 15.07 19.08 -2.61
C TYR A 38 14.16 17.95 -3.08
N GLU A 39 13.61 18.08 -4.29
CA GLU A 39 12.74 17.09 -4.94
C GLU A 39 13.37 16.64 -6.25
N VAL A 40 14.00 15.48 -6.23
CA VAL A 40 14.84 14.95 -7.32
C VAL A 40 14.44 13.54 -7.71
N ASN A 41 14.91 13.09 -8.86
CA ASN A 41 14.78 11.69 -9.29
C ASN A 41 16.08 10.92 -9.08
N SER A 42 15.99 9.60 -8.95
CA SER A 42 17.15 8.71 -8.94
C SER A 42 18.07 9.01 -10.14
N GLY A 43 19.38 9.05 -9.87
CA GLY A 43 20.41 9.43 -10.83
C GLY A 43 20.63 10.93 -11.01
N GLU A 44 19.74 11.81 -10.51
CA GLU A 44 19.98 13.26 -10.51
C GLU A 44 20.96 13.68 -9.39
N ASN A 45 21.66 14.80 -9.61
CA ASN A 45 22.58 15.40 -8.65
C ASN A 45 21.89 16.49 -7.83
N ILE A 46 22.25 16.58 -6.55
CA ILE A 46 21.81 17.60 -5.60
C ILE A 46 23.02 18.44 -5.23
N VAL A 47 22.90 19.77 -5.30
CA VAL A 47 23.95 20.70 -4.85
C VAL A 47 23.37 21.55 -3.73
N LEU A 48 23.93 21.44 -2.53
CA LEU A 48 23.48 22.24 -1.38
C LEU A 48 23.97 23.69 -1.49
N ASP A 49 23.03 24.62 -1.59
CA ASP A 49 23.32 26.06 -1.62
C ASP A 49 23.48 26.62 -0.20
N ILE A 50 24.70 26.44 0.35
CA ILE A 50 25.10 26.89 1.69
C ILE A 50 25.85 28.22 1.59
N VAL A 51 25.24 29.29 2.10
CA VAL A 51 25.81 30.63 2.12
C VAL A 51 26.60 30.85 3.41
N LYS A 52 27.89 31.22 3.26
CA LYS A 52 28.83 31.54 4.34
C LYS A 52 29.13 33.04 4.33
N LYS A 53 28.84 33.78 5.41
CA LYS A 53 29.19 35.23 5.55
C LYS A 53 30.04 35.48 6.80
N ASN A 54 31.10 36.27 6.63
CA ASN A 54 32.09 36.64 7.65
C ASN A 54 32.75 35.46 8.40
N LEU A 55 32.70 34.26 7.83
CA LEU A 55 33.11 33.01 8.49
C LEU A 55 34.60 33.08 8.93
N LYS A 56 34.89 32.78 10.19
CA LYS A 56 36.27 32.73 10.69
C LYS A 56 36.96 31.44 10.24
N SER A 57 38.28 31.50 10.06
CA SER A 57 39.13 30.39 9.60
C SER A 57 39.04 29.09 10.45
N GLY A 58 38.57 29.17 11.70
CA GLY A 58 38.36 28.01 12.58
C GLY A 58 36.95 27.41 12.57
N THR A 59 36.00 28.03 11.88
CA THR A 59 34.60 27.59 11.82
C THR A 59 34.45 26.48 10.79
N LYS A 60 34.05 25.28 11.24
CA LYS A 60 33.81 24.11 10.38
C LYS A 60 32.32 23.84 10.24
N ILE A 61 31.93 23.32 9.09
CA ILE A 61 30.58 22.81 8.80
C ILE A 61 30.71 21.29 8.62
N TYR A 62 29.73 20.55 9.12
CA TYR A 62 29.63 19.11 8.96
C TYR A 62 28.27 18.77 8.35
N LEU A 63 28.25 17.75 7.49
CA LEU A 63 27.04 17.25 6.81
C LEU A 63 26.84 15.81 7.25
N ASP A 64 25.65 15.50 7.75
CA ASP A 64 25.28 14.17 8.22
C ASP A 64 24.04 13.66 7.45
N VAL A 65 24.28 12.71 6.53
CA VAL A 65 23.25 12.13 5.66
C VAL A 65 22.51 11.04 6.45
N GLN A 66 21.26 11.30 6.81
CA GLN A 66 20.50 10.40 7.70
C GLN A 66 20.18 9.03 7.09
N ASN A 67 20.24 8.89 5.76
CA ASN A 67 20.11 7.61 5.06
C ASN A 67 20.98 7.58 3.79
N PRO A 68 22.17 6.95 3.82
CA PRO A 68 23.08 6.89 2.69
C PRO A 68 22.60 5.99 1.54
N ASN A 69 21.55 5.18 1.74
CA ASN A 69 20.97 4.36 0.68
C ASN A 69 20.04 5.17 -0.25
N ILE A 70 19.54 6.33 0.20
CA ILE A 70 18.66 7.21 -0.59
C ILE A 70 19.49 8.25 -1.34
N ILE A 71 20.49 8.85 -0.69
CA ILE A 71 21.45 9.78 -1.31
C ILE A 71 22.87 9.52 -0.79
N SER A 72 23.89 9.76 -1.61
CA SER A 72 25.30 9.73 -1.19
C SER A 72 26.03 11.02 -1.56
N GLN A 73 27.05 11.40 -0.80
CA GLN A 73 27.92 12.52 -1.15
C GLN A 73 28.87 12.12 -2.29
N THR A 74 29.07 13.00 -3.26
CA THR A 74 29.95 12.73 -4.41
C THR A 74 31.39 13.19 -4.14
N GLU A 75 32.38 12.54 -4.75
CA GLU A 75 33.79 12.95 -4.69
C GLU A 75 34.03 14.34 -5.31
N ASP A 76 33.17 14.76 -6.26
CA ASP A 76 33.32 15.99 -7.05
C ASP A 76 33.00 17.32 -6.29
N GLY A 77 32.73 17.29 -4.98
CA GLY A 77 32.65 18.52 -4.19
C GLY A 77 32.00 18.42 -2.80
N GLU A 78 32.42 19.29 -1.88
CA GLU A 78 32.04 19.30 -0.46
C GLU A 78 30.51 19.33 -0.22
N TYR A 79 29.72 19.87 -1.16
CA TYR A 79 28.27 20.07 -1.03
C TYR A 79 27.44 19.36 -2.11
N ASN A 80 28.05 18.43 -2.84
CA ASN A 80 27.45 17.70 -3.94
C ASN A 80 27.03 16.30 -3.50
N PHE A 81 25.82 15.90 -3.86
CA PHE A 81 25.23 14.60 -3.55
C PHE A 81 24.57 14.01 -4.80
N LYS A 82 24.41 12.68 -4.83
CA LYS A 82 23.71 11.95 -5.88
C LYS A 82 22.49 11.23 -5.31
N ALA A 83 21.36 11.32 -5.98
CA ALA A 83 20.17 10.55 -5.66
C ALA A 83 20.33 9.09 -6.13
N LEU A 84 20.08 8.14 -5.24
CA LEU A 84 20.31 6.71 -5.47
C LEU A 84 18.99 5.94 -5.59
N ASN A 85 18.24 5.81 -4.50
CA ASN A 85 17.00 5.03 -4.42
C ASN A 85 15.84 5.90 -3.96
N GLY A 86 14.61 5.48 -4.27
CA GLY A 86 13.41 6.21 -3.88
C GLY A 86 13.24 6.31 -2.37
N GLY A 87 12.75 7.45 -1.90
CA GLY A 87 12.38 7.67 -0.50
C GLY A 87 12.51 9.11 -0.06
N SER A 88 12.33 9.35 1.23
CA SER A 88 12.63 10.64 1.87
C SER A 88 13.72 10.47 2.93
N THR A 89 14.64 11.43 2.95
CA THR A 89 15.77 11.50 3.88
C THR A 89 16.05 12.97 4.23
N SER A 90 17.06 13.22 5.06
CA SER A 90 17.55 14.59 5.26
C SER A 90 19.06 14.65 5.39
N ILE A 91 19.60 15.82 5.09
CA ILE A 91 20.99 16.17 5.34
C ILE A 91 20.99 17.12 6.54
N VAL A 92 21.59 16.68 7.65
CA VAL A 92 21.70 17.47 8.87
C VAL A 92 23.03 18.23 8.84
N ILE A 93 22.92 19.55 8.77
CA ILE A 93 24.05 20.47 8.74
C ILE A 93 24.33 20.93 10.17
N THR A 94 25.56 20.72 10.63
CA THR A 94 26.02 21.14 11.97
C THR A 94 27.33 21.93 11.87
N SER A 95 27.77 22.51 12.98
CA SER A 95 29.03 23.27 13.06
C SER A 95 29.69 23.09 14.43
N ASN A 96 31.00 23.31 14.51
CA ASN A 96 31.74 23.35 15.78
C ASN A 96 31.40 24.58 16.65
N LEU A 97 30.63 25.53 16.14
CA LEU A 97 30.12 26.68 16.89
C LEU A 97 28.92 26.28 17.76
N LYS A 98 29.08 26.30 19.08
CA LYS A 98 28.03 25.96 20.07
C LYS A 98 26.72 26.77 19.95
N SER A 99 26.73 27.90 19.26
CA SER A 99 25.54 28.74 18.99
C SER A 99 24.82 28.39 17.68
N PHE A 100 25.41 27.54 16.84
CA PHE A 100 24.78 27.05 15.61
C PHE A 100 23.91 25.84 15.94
N MET A 101 22.59 26.02 15.90
CA MET A 101 21.65 24.89 16.01
C MET A 101 21.65 24.10 14.69
N PRO A 102 21.59 22.75 14.73
CA PRO A 102 21.50 21.93 13.53
C PRO A 102 20.37 22.37 12.59
N VAL A 103 20.65 22.36 11.29
CA VAL A 103 19.67 22.64 10.23
C VAL A 103 19.49 21.36 9.43
N SER A 104 18.25 20.88 9.33
CA SER A 104 17.91 19.71 8.51
C SER A 104 17.36 20.19 7.16
N VAL A 105 18.00 19.76 6.08
CA VAL A 105 17.52 19.94 4.69
C VAL A 105 16.84 18.64 4.27
N GLN A 106 15.56 18.70 3.91
CA GLN A 106 14.81 17.53 3.48
C GLN A 106 15.17 17.16 2.03
N VAL A 107 15.20 15.87 1.71
CA VAL A 107 15.42 15.39 0.34
C VAL A 107 14.44 14.27 0.05
N THR A 108 13.63 14.44 -0.99
CA THR A 108 12.72 13.41 -1.52
C THR A 108 13.21 12.97 -2.89
N VAL A 109 13.35 11.66 -3.06
CA VAL A 109 13.82 11.00 -4.28
C VAL A 109 12.70 10.15 -4.88
N GLY A 110 12.37 10.42 -6.15
CA GLY A 110 11.53 9.55 -6.97
C GLY A 110 12.36 8.55 -7.78
N ASP A 111 12.01 7.27 -7.75
CA ASP A 111 12.68 6.19 -8.50
C ASP A 111 11.75 5.47 -9.50
N GLY A 112 10.50 5.93 -9.62
CA GLY A 112 9.53 5.39 -10.55
C GLY A 112 8.75 4.18 -10.03
N ASN A 113 8.95 3.77 -8.77
CA ASN A 113 8.08 2.78 -8.12
C ASN A 113 6.79 3.44 -7.57
N ARG A 114 5.79 2.65 -7.16
CA ARG A 114 4.47 3.17 -6.75
C ARG A 114 4.49 4.00 -5.46
N ALA A 115 5.40 3.71 -4.52
CA ALA A 115 5.55 4.48 -3.28
C ALA A 115 6.37 5.76 -3.51
N THR A 116 7.32 5.73 -4.45
CA THR A 116 8.25 6.83 -4.76
C THR A 116 8.26 7.13 -6.27
N PRO A 117 7.14 7.63 -6.82
CA PRO A 117 7.03 7.92 -8.26
C PRO A 117 8.05 8.97 -8.71
N PHE A 118 8.43 8.94 -9.99
CA PHE A 118 9.27 9.98 -10.59
C PHE A 118 8.56 11.33 -10.54
N LEU A 119 9.28 12.35 -10.06
CA LEU A 119 8.84 13.71 -9.89
C LEU A 119 9.09 14.49 -11.18
N ILE A 120 8.00 14.87 -11.85
CA ILE A 120 8.01 15.61 -13.12
C ILE A 120 7.72 17.08 -12.82
N ARG A 121 8.69 17.94 -13.13
CA ARG A 121 8.71 19.38 -12.79
C ARG A 121 8.65 20.31 -13.99
N ASN A 122 8.91 19.82 -15.21
CA ASN A 122 9.05 20.65 -16.41
C ASN A 122 8.80 19.86 -17.71
N GLN A 123 8.67 20.59 -18.83
CA GLN A 123 8.47 20.03 -20.17
C GLN A 123 9.54 19.00 -20.56
N GLN A 124 10.83 19.28 -20.34
CA GLN A 124 11.91 18.35 -20.72
C GLN A 124 11.76 16.97 -20.05
N GLN A 125 11.45 16.93 -18.76
CA GLN A 125 11.26 15.64 -18.07
C GLN A 125 10.02 14.88 -18.58
N LEU A 126 9.00 15.59 -19.04
CA LEU A 126 7.81 15.00 -19.66
C LEU A 126 8.13 14.43 -21.05
N GLU A 127 8.93 15.13 -21.83
CA GLU A 127 9.43 14.70 -23.14
C GLU A 127 10.39 13.50 -23.06
N GLU A 128 11.14 13.38 -21.96
CA GLU A 128 12.05 12.26 -21.73
C GLU A 128 11.33 10.92 -21.48
N ILE A 129 10.03 10.92 -21.14
CA ILE A 129 9.25 9.70 -20.82
C ILE A 129 9.13 8.79 -22.04
N GLY A 130 9.66 7.57 -21.91
CA GLY A 130 9.68 6.57 -22.99
C GLY A 130 10.73 6.79 -24.06
N THR A 131 11.62 7.78 -23.90
CA THR A 131 12.70 8.05 -24.86
C THR A 131 14.03 7.44 -24.40
N ALA A 132 14.77 6.84 -25.34
CA ALA A 132 16.13 6.37 -25.11
C ALA A 132 17.11 7.54 -25.25
N LYS A 133 18.07 7.66 -24.32
CA LYS A 133 18.94 8.84 -24.24
C LYS A 133 20.06 8.87 -25.30
N ASN A 134 20.44 7.70 -25.81
CA ASN A 134 21.24 7.47 -27.03
C ASN A 134 20.88 6.06 -27.55
N ALA A 135 20.82 5.86 -28.87
CA ALA A 135 20.27 4.62 -29.45
C ALA A 135 21.30 3.49 -29.66
N ASP A 136 22.60 3.78 -29.54
CA ASP A 136 23.66 2.90 -30.05
C ASP A 136 24.22 1.89 -29.01
N ASP A 137 23.99 2.12 -27.71
CA ASP A 137 24.75 1.47 -26.63
C ASP A 137 23.95 0.43 -25.79
N GLY A 138 22.64 0.28 -26.03
CA GLY A 138 21.81 -0.74 -25.38
C GLY A 138 21.46 -0.50 -23.90
N GLU A 139 21.58 0.73 -23.38
CA GLU A 139 21.22 1.06 -22.00
C GLU A 139 19.73 1.35 -21.76
N SER A 140 19.32 1.20 -20.50
CA SER A 140 17.94 1.34 -20.01
C SER A 140 17.34 2.75 -20.19
N LEU A 141 16.02 2.82 -20.39
CA LEU A 141 15.25 4.07 -20.39
C LEU A 141 15.40 4.80 -19.05
N LYS A 142 15.74 6.10 -19.08
CA LYS A 142 15.78 6.96 -17.88
C LYS A 142 14.40 7.04 -17.21
N TYR A 143 13.35 7.15 -18.02
CA TYR A 143 11.95 7.21 -17.61
C TYR A 143 11.15 6.16 -18.42
N PRO A 144 11.04 4.90 -17.94
CA PRO A 144 10.32 3.83 -18.62
C PRO A 144 8.80 4.06 -18.71
N LEU A 145 8.17 3.64 -19.82
CA LEU A 145 6.72 3.76 -20.03
C LEU A 145 5.85 2.99 -19.01
N SER A 146 6.45 2.08 -18.23
CA SER A 146 5.82 1.26 -17.19
C SER A 146 5.99 1.79 -15.75
N SER A 147 6.75 2.87 -15.56
CA SER A 147 7.01 3.45 -14.22
C SER A 147 5.87 4.32 -13.70
N CYS A 148 5.92 4.67 -12.42
CA CYS A 148 5.00 5.61 -11.78
C CYS A 148 5.57 7.04 -11.82
N TYR A 149 4.70 8.01 -12.14
CA TYR A 149 5.02 9.42 -12.35
C TYR A 149 4.08 10.31 -11.57
N LYS A 150 4.59 11.45 -11.12
CA LYS A 150 3.84 12.45 -10.36
C LYS A 150 4.24 13.86 -10.77
N LEU A 151 3.27 14.70 -11.15
CA LEU A 151 3.54 16.13 -11.36
C LEU A 151 3.79 16.83 -10.01
N THR A 152 4.71 17.79 -10.04
CA THR A 152 5.11 18.63 -8.87
C THR A 152 5.05 20.13 -9.19
N ALA A 153 4.68 20.48 -10.42
CA ALA A 153 4.47 21.84 -10.89
C ALA A 153 3.44 21.85 -12.04
N ASP A 154 2.80 22.99 -12.28
CA ASP A 154 2.06 23.21 -13.52
C ASP A 154 3.05 23.36 -14.70
N ILE A 155 2.77 22.70 -15.83
CA ILE A 155 3.65 22.65 -17.00
C ILE A 155 2.94 23.25 -18.21
N SER A 156 3.34 24.45 -18.64
CA SER A 156 3.00 24.94 -19.97
C SER A 156 3.99 24.37 -20.97
N LEU A 157 3.48 23.69 -22.00
CA LEU A 157 4.29 23.22 -23.12
C LEU A 157 4.54 24.34 -24.13
N SER A 158 5.51 24.10 -25.00
CA SER A 158 5.89 24.96 -26.12
C SER A 158 6.38 24.13 -27.30
N GLY A 159 6.07 24.56 -28.53
CA GLY A 159 6.40 23.82 -29.76
C GLY A 159 5.41 22.68 -30.07
N ASP A 160 5.88 21.70 -30.84
CA ASP A 160 5.05 20.62 -31.38
C ASP A 160 5.21 19.35 -30.54
N TRP A 161 4.19 19.02 -29.74
CA TRP A 161 4.20 17.90 -28.81
C TRP A 161 4.35 16.53 -29.49
N THR A 162 5.21 15.66 -28.96
CA THR A 162 5.22 14.24 -29.28
C THR A 162 4.41 13.49 -28.22
N PRO A 163 3.31 12.80 -28.55
CA PRO A 163 2.52 12.08 -27.56
C PRO A 163 3.34 10.98 -26.85
N ILE A 164 3.18 10.84 -25.53
CA ILE A 164 3.88 9.83 -24.72
C ILE A 164 3.50 8.42 -25.23
N GLY A 165 4.52 7.59 -25.46
CA GLY A 165 4.34 6.25 -26.02
C GLY A 165 4.10 6.20 -27.54
N ASN A 166 4.28 7.31 -28.29
CA ASN A 166 4.18 7.29 -29.75
C ASN A 166 5.20 6.31 -30.38
N GLY A 167 4.70 5.33 -31.16
CA GLY A 167 5.51 4.27 -31.75
C GLY A 167 5.80 3.08 -30.81
N SER A 168 5.21 3.05 -29.60
CA SER A 168 5.23 1.89 -28.71
C SER A 168 3.98 1.04 -28.90
N GLU A 169 4.16 -0.26 -29.15
CA GLU A 169 3.05 -1.22 -29.31
C GLU A 169 2.18 -1.32 -28.04
N ASP A 170 2.81 -1.36 -26.86
CA ASP A 170 2.11 -1.38 -25.56
C ASP A 170 1.58 0.01 -25.15
N GLY A 171 2.27 1.08 -25.54
CA GLY A 171 1.99 2.44 -25.10
C GLY A 171 2.44 2.69 -23.65
N PHE A 172 1.82 3.68 -22.99
CA PHE A 172 2.07 3.97 -21.58
C PHE A 172 1.35 2.95 -20.68
N THR A 173 2.13 2.16 -19.93
CA THR A 173 1.64 1.07 -19.05
C THR A 173 1.85 1.36 -17.56
N GLY A 174 2.38 2.54 -17.24
CA GLY A 174 2.67 3.00 -15.88
C GLY A 174 1.50 3.72 -15.18
N ASN A 175 1.82 4.45 -14.12
CA ASN A 175 0.88 5.31 -13.41
C ASN A 175 1.28 6.78 -13.64
N PHE A 176 0.34 7.63 -14.04
CA PHE A 176 0.57 9.07 -14.19
C PHE A 176 -0.39 9.85 -13.30
N ASP A 177 0.15 10.41 -12.21
CA ASP A 177 -0.56 11.25 -11.25
C ASP A 177 -0.33 12.74 -11.54
N PHE A 178 -1.39 13.46 -11.87
CA PHE A 178 -1.31 14.92 -12.05
C PHE A 178 -1.23 15.70 -10.73
N ASN A 179 -1.56 15.10 -9.58
CA ASN A 179 -1.38 15.69 -8.25
C ASN A 179 -1.91 17.15 -8.16
N ALA A 180 -3.12 17.39 -8.69
CA ALA A 180 -3.77 18.70 -8.79
C ALA A 180 -3.06 19.78 -9.67
N HIS A 181 -1.93 19.46 -10.29
CA HIS A 181 -1.27 20.30 -11.29
C HIS A 181 -1.90 20.12 -12.68
N SER A 182 -1.58 21.04 -13.58
CA SER A 182 -2.07 21.11 -14.96
C SER A 182 -0.95 21.03 -16.00
N ILE A 183 -1.30 20.52 -17.17
CA ILE A 183 -0.48 20.62 -18.38
C ILE A 183 -1.26 21.48 -19.39
N SER A 184 -0.64 22.54 -19.92
CA SER A 184 -1.29 23.46 -20.85
C SER A 184 -0.53 23.65 -22.16
N ASN A 185 -1.21 24.18 -23.18
CA ASN A 185 -0.65 24.50 -24.50
C ASN A 185 -0.11 23.27 -25.26
N ILE A 186 -0.78 22.13 -25.11
CA ILE A 186 -0.47 20.91 -25.89
C ILE A 186 -0.83 21.16 -27.36
N ASN A 187 0.15 21.12 -28.27
CA ASN A 187 -0.05 21.28 -29.71
C ASN A 187 0.46 20.06 -30.48
N VAL A 188 -0.44 19.27 -31.10
CA VAL A 188 -0.11 18.09 -31.91
C VAL A 188 -0.51 18.34 -33.37
N ASN A 189 0.43 18.81 -34.18
CA ASN A 189 0.24 19.23 -35.57
C ASN A 189 1.04 18.40 -36.60
N LYS A 190 1.85 17.45 -36.13
CA LYS A 190 2.72 16.58 -36.94
C LYS A 190 2.12 15.19 -37.13
N ASN A 191 2.66 14.41 -38.08
CA ASN A 191 2.23 13.04 -38.31
C ASN A 191 2.62 12.16 -37.11
N VAL A 192 1.61 11.65 -36.40
CA VAL A 192 1.73 10.74 -35.25
C VAL A 192 0.77 9.56 -35.43
N GLU A 193 1.10 8.42 -34.85
CA GLU A 193 0.26 7.21 -34.93
C GLU A 193 -1.10 7.41 -34.24
N SER A 194 -1.10 8.19 -33.17
CA SER A 194 -2.28 8.50 -32.34
C SER A 194 -2.00 9.79 -31.59
N ALA A 195 -2.96 10.72 -31.57
CA ALA A 195 -2.76 12.08 -31.08
C ALA A 195 -3.45 12.35 -29.74
N GLY A 196 -2.71 13.00 -28.84
CA GLY A 196 -3.12 13.40 -27.49
C GLY A 196 -1.91 13.78 -26.65
N LEU A 197 -2.08 13.93 -25.33
CA LEU A 197 -0.93 13.94 -24.42
C LEU A 197 -0.20 12.58 -24.48
N PHE A 198 -0.95 11.49 -24.48
CA PHE A 198 -0.48 10.12 -24.74
C PHE A 198 -0.85 9.68 -26.16
N ALA A 199 0.00 8.92 -26.84
CA ALA A 199 -0.41 8.22 -28.07
C ALA A 199 -1.42 7.12 -27.71
N LYS A 200 -1.01 6.28 -26.76
CA LYS A 200 -1.73 5.12 -26.27
C LYS A 200 -1.51 4.95 -24.77
N ILE A 201 -2.59 4.81 -24.02
CA ILE A 201 -2.58 4.30 -22.64
C ILE A 201 -2.82 2.79 -22.75
N GLY A 202 -1.81 1.99 -22.46
CA GLY A 202 -1.87 0.53 -22.51
C GLY A 202 -2.73 -0.06 -21.40
N THR A 203 -2.98 -1.37 -21.44
CA THR A 203 -3.89 -2.09 -20.51
C THR A 203 -3.62 -1.82 -19.03
N ASN A 204 -2.35 -1.72 -18.64
CA ASN A 204 -1.92 -1.44 -17.26
C ASN A 204 -1.77 0.05 -16.95
N GLY A 205 -1.87 0.91 -17.96
CA GLY A 205 -1.76 2.36 -17.84
C GLY A 205 -2.88 2.94 -16.99
N TYR A 206 -2.53 3.72 -15.98
CA TYR A 206 -3.47 4.41 -15.10
C TYR A 206 -3.13 5.90 -15.06
N VAL A 207 -4.00 6.74 -15.61
CA VAL A 207 -3.86 8.19 -15.62
C VAL A 207 -4.94 8.78 -14.73
N LYS A 208 -4.56 9.54 -13.70
CA LYS A 208 -5.51 10.14 -12.75
C LYS A 208 -5.34 11.64 -12.56
N ASP A 209 -6.45 12.27 -12.20
CA ASP A 209 -6.58 13.69 -11.84
C ASP A 209 -6.11 14.64 -12.97
N ALA A 210 -6.14 14.16 -14.21
CA ALA A 210 -5.56 14.82 -15.37
C ALA A 210 -6.22 16.17 -15.66
N LYS A 211 -5.46 17.25 -15.62
CA LYS A 211 -5.98 18.61 -15.82
C LYS A 211 -5.28 19.25 -17.03
N LEU A 212 -5.96 19.26 -18.17
CA LEU A 212 -5.43 19.78 -19.44
C LEU A 212 -6.14 21.07 -19.84
N ASP A 213 -5.38 22.06 -20.31
CA ASP A 213 -5.93 23.30 -20.85
C ASP A 213 -5.29 23.69 -22.20
N SER A 214 -6.06 24.33 -23.07
CA SER A 214 -5.58 24.89 -24.34
C SER A 214 -4.91 23.83 -25.22
N VAL A 215 -5.62 22.74 -25.49
CA VAL A 215 -5.15 21.61 -26.31
C VAL A 215 -5.52 21.82 -27.77
N VAL A 216 -4.55 21.78 -28.67
CA VAL A 216 -4.76 21.87 -30.12
C VAL A 216 -4.25 20.61 -30.78
N ILE A 217 -5.13 19.89 -31.48
CA ILE A 217 -4.78 18.73 -32.30
C ILE A 217 -5.19 19.05 -33.75
N SER A 218 -4.22 19.04 -34.66
CA SER A 218 -4.43 19.23 -36.12
C SER A 218 -3.75 18.14 -36.97
N SER A 219 -3.14 17.15 -36.32
CA SER A 219 -2.56 15.97 -36.95
C SER A 219 -3.60 15.12 -37.68
N GLN A 220 -3.29 14.74 -38.92
CA GLN A 220 -4.10 13.84 -39.75
C GLN A 220 -3.81 12.39 -39.35
N THR A 221 -4.51 11.87 -38.34
CA THR A 221 -4.27 10.54 -37.76
C THR A 221 -5.57 9.75 -37.54
N LEU A 222 -5.49 8.43 -37.43
CA LEU A 222 -6.67 7.56 -37.25
C LEU A 222 -7.30 7.68 -35.86
N LYS A 223 -6.58 8.16 -34.83
CA LYS A 223 -7.06 8.22 -33.45
C LYS A 223 -6.62 9.53 -32.81
N ALA A 224 -7.57 10.38 -32.42
CA ALA A 224 -7.27 11.70 -31.85
C ALA A 224 -8.17 12.02 -30.65
N GLY A 225 -7.55 12.41 -29.53
CA GLY A 225 -8.23 12.93 -28.34
C GLY A 225 -7.27 13.64 -27.38
N SER A 226 -7.76 14.62 -26.62
CA SER A 226 -6.89 15.53 -25.84
C SER A 226 -6.00 14.80 -24.82
N VAL A 227 -6.54 13.80 -24.13
CA VAL A 227 -5.79 12.98 -23.15
C VAL A 227 -5.00 11.89 -23.89
N ALA A 228 -5.67 11.12 -24.75
CA ALA A 228 -5.03 10.04 -25.49
C ALA A 228 -5.65 9.82 -26.87
N GLY A 229 -4.85 9.38 -27.84
CA GLY A 229 -5.41 8.84 -29.08
C GLY A 229 -6.09 7.48 -28.84
N GLU A 230 -5.42 6.57 -28.11
CA GLU A 230 -5.96 5.27 -27.69
C GLU A 230 -5.95 5.09 -26.17
N ASN A 231 -7.02 4.54 -25.58
CA ASN A 231 -7.06 4.13 -24.17
C ASN A 231 -7.52 2.67 -24.04
N ASN A 232 -6.61 1.80 -23.61
CA ASN A 232 -6.90 0.42 -23.21
C ASN A 232 -6.78 0.23 -21.68
N GLY A 233 -6.24 1.23 -20.98
CA GLY A 233 -6.07 1.24 -19.53
C GLY A 233 -7.20 1.97 -18.80
N THR A 234 -6.85 2.82 -17.85
CA THR A 234 -7.81 3.58 -17.03
C THR A 234 -7.50 5.07 -17.03
N ILE A 235 -8.51 5.88 -17.31
CA ILE A 235 -8.53 7.33 -17.11
C ILE A 235 -9.53 7.65 -16.01
N GLU A 236 -9.07 8.24 -14.91
CA GLU A 236 -9.91 8.64 -13.77
C GLU A 236 -9.78 10.15 -13.48
N THR A 237 -10.91 10.83 -13.34
CA THR A 237 -10.96 12.27 -12.97
C THR A 237 -10.19 13.17 -13.96
N ALA A 238 -10.26 12.89 -15.26
CA ALA A 238 -9.70 13.80 -16.26
C ALA A 238 -10.61 15.03 -16.47
N ARG A 239 -10.02 16.22 -16.64
CA ARG A 239 -10.69 17.50 -16.88
C ARG A 239 -9.93 18.24 -17.98
N VAL A 240 -10.60 18.48 -19.10
CA VAL A 240 -10.03 19.16 -20.28
C VAL A 240 -10.80 20.45 -20.58
N THR A 241 -10.07 21.54 -20.80
CA THR A 241 -10.61 22.85 -21.15
C THR A 241 -9.99 23.43 -22.41
N ASN A 242 -10.77 24.23 -23.13
CA ASN A 242 -10.31 25.02 -24.28
C ASN A 242 -9.64 24.18 -25.38
N ALA A 243 -10.11 22.94 -25.59
CA ALA A 243 -9.54 22.05 -26.59
C ALA A 243 -10.15 22.29 -27.98
N THR A 244 -9.31 22.26 -29.02
CA THR A 244 -9.71 22.28 -30.43
C THR A 244 -9.06 21.11 -31.16
N ILE A 245 -9.88 20.14 -31.56
CA ILE A 245 -9.43 18.95 -32.27
C ILE A 245 -9.95 19.01 -33.70
N THR A 246 -9.05 19.04 -34.67
CA THR A 246 -9.37 19.11 -36.11
C THR A 246 -8.70 17.94 -36.82
N ASN A 247 -9.49 17.07 -37.46
CA ASN A 247 -8.96 15.88 -38.12
C ASN A 247 -9.70 15.56 -39.43
N GLY A 248 -8.95 15.46 -40.53
CA GLY A 248 -9.44 15.17 -41.88
C GLY A 248 -9.11 13.76 -42.37
N SER A 249 -8.54 12.89 -41.54
CA SER A 249 -8.28 11.50 -41.91
C SER A 249 -9.59 10.73 -42.08
N ASN A 250 -9.66 9.92 -43.13
CA ASN A 250 -10.78 9.01 -43.36
C ASN A 250 -10.78 7.87 -42.34
N SER A 251 -11.96 7.39 -41.97
CA SER A 251 -12.18 6.34 -40.96
C SER A 251 -11.57 6.64 -39.58
N ALA A 252 -11.41 7.92 -39.24
CA ALA A 252 -10.78 8.33 -37.99
C ALA A 252 -11.74 8.23 -36.79
N TYR A 253 -11.17 7.96 -35.63
CA TYR A 253 -11.83 8.03 -34.32
C TYR A 253 -11.43 9.34 -33.65
N VAL A 254 -12.36 10.29 -33.58
CA VAL A 254 -12.10 11.67 -33.12
C VAL A 254 -12.97 11.96 -31.91
N GLY A 255 -12.37 12.04 -30.73
CA GLY A 255 -13.07 12.35 -29.48
C GLY A 255 -12.46 13.52 -28.76
N GLY A 256 -13.25 14.31 -28.02
CA GLY A 256 -12.72 15.42 -27.23
C GLY A 256 -11.65 15.00 -26.20
N LEU A 257 -11.89 13.89 -25.50
CA LEU A 257 -10.98 13.32 -24.49
C LEU A 257 -10.09 12.22 -25.07
N VAL A 258 -10.70 11.27 -25.79
CA VAL A 258 -10.03 10.06 -26.30
C VAL A 258 -10.49 9.73 -27.72
N GLY A 259 -9.56 9.37 -28.62
CA GLY A 259 -9.92 8.89 -29.96
C GLY A 259 -10.66 7.55 -29.91
N PHE A 260 -9.95 6.49 -29.52
CA PHE A 260 -10.47 5.12 -29.40
C PHE A 260 -10.31 4.59 -27.97
N ASN A 261 -11.38 4.07 -27.39
CA ASN A 261 -11.40 3.51 -26.05
C ASN A 261 -11.71 2.00 -26.07
N SER A 262 -10.87 1.19 -25.45
CA SER A 262 -11.21 -0.18 -25.01
C SER A 262 -11.09 -0.38 -23.49
N GLY A 263 -10.61 0.64 -22.76
CA GLY A 263 -10.45 0.66 -21.31
C GLY A 263 -11.58 1.35 -20.55
N LEU A 264 -11.26 1.76 -19.32
CA LEU A 264 -12.16 2.49 -18.40
C LEU A 264 -11.92 4.00 -18.50
N ILE A 265 -13.00 4.76 -18.64
CA ILE A 265 -13.02 6.22 -18.47
C ILE A 265 -14.05 6.55 -17.39
N THR A 266 -13.63 7.20 -16.30
CA THR A 266 -14.51 7.51 -15.17
C THR A 266 -14.32 8.92 -14.63
N LYS A 267 -15.40 9.54 -14.15
CA LYS A 267 -15.42 10.89 -13.55
C LYS A 267 -14.84 12.00 -14.47
N SER A 268 -14.79 11.76 -15.77
CA SER A 268 -13.97 12.55 -16.71
C SER A 268 -14.80 13.53 -17.53
N GLN A 269 -14.27 14.72 -17.79
CA GLN A 269 -15.01 15.88 -18.27
C GLN A 269 -14.21 16.62 -19.32
N ILE A 270 -14.89 17.09 -20.36
CA ILE A 270 -14.36 18.10 -21.28
C ILE A 270 -15.39 19.22 -21.42
N PHE A 271 -14.95 20.47 -21.43
CA PHE A 271 -15.83 21.63 -21.62
C PHE A 271 -15.15 22.79 -22.35
N SER A 272 -15.96 23.75 -22.81
CA SER A 272 -15.51 24.90 -23.63
C SER A 272 -14.63 24.50 -24.82
N SER A 273 -14.97 23.38 -25.47
CA SER A 273 -14.11 22.73 -26.47
C SER A 273 -14.83 22.48 -27.80
N THR A 274 -14.08 22.26 -28.88
CA THR A 274 -14.60 22.02 -30.23
C THR A 274 -13.94 20.81 -30.87
N VAL A 275 -14.74 19.95 -31.50
CA VAL A 275 -14.27 18.82 -32.32
C VAL A 275 -14.73 19.04 -33.76
N ILE A 276 -13.79 18.99 -34.70
CA ILE A 276 -13.97 19.24 -36.13
C ILE A 276 -13.48 18.01 -36.91
N SER A 277 -14.33 17.44 -37.76
CA SER A 277 -13.96 16.31 -38.61
C SER A 277 -14.41 16.48 -40.05
N THR A 278 -13.46 16.54 -40.98
CA THR A 278 -13.74 16.66 -42.43
C THR A 278 -13.60 15.33 -43.18
N GLY A 279 -12.92 14.35 -42.58
CA GLY A 279 -12.64 13.04 -43.17
C GLY A 279 -13.88 12.15 -43.30
N THR A 280 -13.93 11.33 -44.36
CA THR A 280 -15.05 10.44 -44.64
C THR A 280 -15.09 9.24 -43.70
N ASP A 281 -16.27 8.70 -43.42
CA ASP A 281 -16.49 7.51 -42.58
C ASP A 281 -15.98 7.58 -41.13
N SER A 282 -15.68 8.79 -40.64
CA SER A 282 -15.16 9.02 -39.28
C SER A 282 -16.24 8.81 -38.19
N TYR A 283 -15.79 8.42 -37.00
CA TYR A 283 -16.61 8.35 -35.78
C TYR A 283 -16.22 9.51 -34.85
N VAL A 284 -17.17 10.40 -34.58
CA VAL A 284 -16.92 11.66 -33.88
C VAL A 284 -17.72 11.74 -32.59
N GLY A 285 -17.05 12.02 -31.47
CA GLY A 285 -17.70 12.16 -30.17
C GLY A 285 -17.24 13.38 -29.37
N GLY A 286 -18.14 13.97 -28.58
CA GLY A 286 -17.75 15.04 -27.65
C GLY A 286 -16.76 14.60 -26.59
N LEU A 287 -16.84 13.35 -26.10
CA LEU A 287 -15.87 12.75 -25.20
C LEU A 287 -14.98 11.73 -25.92
N VAL A 288 -15.56 10.78 -26.66
CA VAL A 288 -14.83 9.64 -27.23
C VAL A 288 -15.22 9.37 -28.68
N GLY A 289 -14.26 9.17 -29.58
CA GLY A 289 -14.55 8.85 -30.99
C GLY A 289 -15.28 7.51 -31.15
N ALA A 290 -14.69 6.42 -30.67
CA ALA A 290 -15.37 5.14 -30.50
C ALA A 290 -14.95 4.41 -29.23
N SER A 291 -15.86 3.62 -28.64
CA SER A 291 -15.61 2.81 -27.44
C SER A 291 -16.00 1.36 -27.70
N ASN A 292 -15.01 0.49 -27.89
CA ASN A 292 -15.22 -0.89 -28.35
C ASN A 292 -14.61 -1.89 -27.37
N LEU A 293 -15.39 -2.90 -27.00
CA LEU A 293 -14.88 -4.06 -26.26
C LEU A 293 -14.06 -4.93 -27.23
N ILE A 294 -12.77 -5.07 -26.94
CA ILE A 294 -11.82 -5.88 -27.74
C ILE A 294 -11.46 -7.23 -27.08
N SER A 295 -11.74 -7.39 -25.79
CA SER A 295 -11.55 -8.64 -25.06
C SER A 295 -12.48 -8.70 -23.85
N ILE A 296 -13.06 -9.86 -23.57
CA ILE A 296 -13.90 -10.09 -22.39
C ILE A 296 -13.12 -10.00 -21.06
N LYS A 297 -11.79 -9.90 -21.11
CA LYS A 297 -10.91 -9.67 -19.94
C LYS A 297 -10.91 -8.21 -19.47
N TYR A 298 -11.38 -7.27 -20.27
CA TYR A 298 -11.32 -5.83 -19.98
C TYR A 298 -12.71 -5.25 -19.80
N ASN A 299 -12.84 -4.23 -18.94
CA ASN A 299 -14.09 -3.50 -18.78
C ASN A 299 -14.08 -2.23 -19.61
N THR A 300 -14.59 -2.29 -20.83
CA THR A 300 -14.79 -1.10 -21.65
C THR A 300 -16.03 -0.34 -21.17
N LEU A 301 -15.81 0.64 -20.31
CA LEU A 301 -16.86 1.42 -19.64
C LEU A 301 -16.51 2.91 -19.65
N ILE A 302 -17.48 3.74 -20.03
CA ILE A 302 -17.45 5.20 -19.83
C ILE A 302 -18.50 5.53 -18.78
N THR A 303 -18.11 6.12 -17.65
CA THR A 303 -19.07 6.40 -16.57
C THR A 303 -18.84 7.71 -15.82
N ARG A 304 -19.91 8.32 -15.29
CA ARG A 304 -19.86 9.55 -14.46
C ARG A 304 -19.16 10.71 -15.17
N SER A 305 -19.28 10.76 -16.50
CA SER A 305 -18.42 11.56 -17.40
C SER A 305 -19.24 12.47 -18.32
N SER A 306 -18.65 13.57 -18.80
CA SER A 306 -19.39 14.62 -19.51
C SER A 306 -18.66 15.26 -20.68
N ALA A 307 -19.42 15.67 -21.69
CA ALA A 307 -18.91 16.47 -22.81
C ALA A 307 -19.72 17.77 -23.01
N GLU A 308 -19.04 18.90 -22.84
CA GLU A 308 -19.45 20.23 -23.29
C GLU A 308 -18.63 20.59 -24.55
N CYS A 309 -19.04 20.07 -25.71
CA CYS A 309 -18.31 20.25 -26.96
C CYS A 309 -19.24 20.65 -28.12
N SER A 310 -18.80 21.60 -28.93
CA SER A 310 -19.38 21.84 -30.24
C SER A 310 -18.79 20.85 -31.25
N LEU A 311 -19.65 20.18 -32.02
CA LEU A 311 -19.25 19.14 -32.98
C LEU A 311 -19.55 19.60 -34.41
N ASN A 312 -18.51 19.76 -35.23
CA ASN A 312 -18.61 20.20 -36.62
C ASN A 312 -18.10 19.10 -37.55
N THR A 313 -18.95 18.50 -38.37
CA THR A 313 -18.57 17.35 -39.21
C THR A 313 -19.01 17.49 -40.66
N GLU A 314 -18.15 17.16 -41.62
CA GLU A 314 -18.54 17.20 -43.03
C GLU A 314 -19.08 15.86 -43.53
N ASN A 315 -18.31 14.77 -43.33
CA ASN A 315 -18.53 13.46 -43.96
C ASN A 315 -18.48 12.29 -42.97
N ALA A 316 -18.74 12.53 -41.68
CA ALA A 316 -18.67 11.52 -40.64
C ALA A 316 -19.71 10.40 -40.82
N LYS A 317 -19.36 9.16 -40.50
CA LYS A 317 -20.31 8.03 -40.46
C LYS A 317 -21.25 8.15 -39.26
N ALA A 318 -20.71 8.54 -38.11
CA ALA A 318 -21.45 8.66 -36.87
C ALA A 318 -20.97 9.85 -36.03
N VAL A 319 -21.91 10.56 -35.42
CA VAL A 319 -21.65 11.70 -34.53
C VAL A 319 -22.47 11.54 -33.26
N GLY A 320 -21.80 11.45 -32.11
CA GLY A 320 -22.46 11.36 -30.81
C GLY A 320 -22.07 12.54 -29.93
N GLY A 321 -23.04 13.16 -29.24
CA GLY A 321 -22.74 14.21 -28.27
C GLY A 321 -21.73 13.77 -27.18
N LEU A 322 -21.72 12.48 -26.83
CA LEU A 322 -20.71 11.87 -25.94
C LEU A 322 -19.75 10.98 -26.72
N VAL A 323 -20.27 10.01 -27.48
CA VAL A 323 -19.48 8.94 -28.10
C VAL A 323 -19.92 8.68 -29.54
N GLY A 324 -19.00 8.73 -30.51
CA GLY A 324 -19.33 8.53 -31.92
C GLY A 324 -19.91 7.14 -32.20
N ALA A 325 -19.28 6.08 -31.70
CA ALA A 325 -19.84 4.73 -31.69
C ALA A 325 -19.47 3.90 -30.47
N ILE A 326 -20.33 2.95 -30.10
CA ILE A 326 -20.02 1.89 -29.14
C ILE A 326 -20.25 0.50 -29.72
N GLU A 327 -19.32 -0.41 -29.46
CA GLU A 327 -19.39 -1.81 -29.89
C GLU A 327 -19.12 -2.74 -28.70
N GLY A 328 -20.16 -3.39 -28.17
CA GLY A 328 -20.07 -4.26 -26.98
C GLY A 328 -19.69 -3.58 -25.66
N SER A 329 -19.43 -2.28 -25.65
CA SER A 329 -19.05 -1.51 -24.46
C SER A 329 -20.24 -0.88 -23.74
N SER A 330 -20.00 -0.26 -22.58
CA SER A 330 -21.07 0.34 -21.76
C SER A 330 -20.83 1.83 -21.50
N ILE A 331 -21.92 2.61 -21.47
CA ILE A 331 -21.96 4.00 -21.04
C ILE A 331 -22.99 4.11 -19.89
N GLU A 332 -22.57 4.63 -18.74
CA GLU A 332 -23.45 4.73 -17.56
C GLU A 332 -23.29 6.06 -16.82
N ASN A 333 -24.38 6.75 -16.46
CA ASN A 333 -24.31 8.01 -15.67
C ASN A 333 -23.51 9.12 -16.38
N CYS A 334 -23.76 9.36 -17.66
CA CYS A 334 -23.01 10.35 -18.47
C CYS A 334 -23.90 11.42 -19.10
N TYR A 335 -23.35 12.61 -19.36
CA TYR A 335 -24.12 13.80 -19.73
C TYR A 335 -23.48 14.65 -20.85
N THR A 336 -24.31 15.23 -21.73
CA THR A 336 -23.84 16.01 -22.89
C THR A 336 -24.52 17.37 -23.04
N GLY A 337 -23.72 18.35 -23.45
CA GLY A 337 -24.15 19.69 -23.80
C GLY A 337 -24.31 20.65 -22.63
N ASN A 338 -24.54 21.92 -22.96
CA ASN A 338 -24.89 22.99 -22.03
C ASN A 338 -26.00 23.85 -22.66
N ILE A 339 -26.96 24.25 -21.83
CA ILE A 339 -28.22 24.92 -22.18
C ILE A 339 -28.08 26.25 -22.96
N ASN A 340 -26.86 26.77 -23.14
CA ASN A 340 -26.62 28.12 -23.63
C ASN A 340 -25.98 28.23 -25.03
N SER A 341 -25.21 27.25 -25.53
CA SER A 341 -24.33 27.51 -26.72
C SER A 341 -23.83 26.32 -27.55
N GLN A 342 -24.28 25.07 -27.35
CA GLN A 342 -23.62 23.91 -27.98
C GLN A 342 -24.48 23.16 -28.99
N CYS A 343 -23.87 22.92 -30.15
CA CYS A 343 -24.51 22.32 -31.31
C CYS A 343 -23.72 21.15 -31.90
N VAL A 344 -24.47 20.22 -32.48
CA VAL A 344 -23.98 19.34 -33.54
C VAL A 344 -24.36 19.96 -34.87
N VAL A 345 -23.35 20.21 -35.70
CA VAL A 345 -23.44 20.67 -37.09
C VAL A 345 -22.85 19.58 -37.96
N THR A 346 -23.67 18.91 -38.77
CA THR A 346 -23.19 18.02 -39.82
C THR A 346 -23.74 18.47 -41.17
N SER A 347 -22.91 18.45 -42.22
CA SER A 347 -23.37 18.67 -43.61
C SER A 347 -23.73 17.38 -44.34
N SER A 348 -23.46 16.21 -43.75
CA SER A 348 -23.78 14.92 -44.34
C SER A 348 -25.19 14.48 -43.96
N GLN A 349 -26.02 14.24 -44.98
CA GLN A 349 -27.36 13.66 -44.82
C GLN A 349 -27.33 12.17 -44.45
N ASP A 350 -26.16 11.53 -44.54
CA ASP A 350 -25.96 10.10 -44.30
C ASP A 350 -25.36 9.75 -42.93
N SER A 351 -24.90 10.75 -42.17
CA SER A 351 -24.36 10.58 -40.81
C SER A 351 -25.42 10.10 -39.82
N TRP A 352 -25.10 9.10 -39.01
CA TRP A 352 -25.91 8.73 -37.84
C TRP A 352 -25.62 9.65 -36.66
N VAL A 353 -26.57 10.49 -36.29
CA VAL A 353 -26.39 11.55 -35.28
C VAL A 353 -27.18 11.25 -34.01
N GLY A 354 -26.51 11.26 -32.85
CA GLY A 354 -27.14 11.01 -31.55
C GLY A 354 -26.71 11.99 -30.46
N GLY A 355 -27.61 12.31 -29.52
CA GLY A 355 -27.29 13.21 -28.39
C GLY A 355 -26.30 12.62 -27.38
N ILE A 356 -26.26 11.29 -27.24
CA ILE A 356 -25.23 10.56 -26.48
C ILE A 356 -24.36 9.74 -27.44
N VAL A 357 -24.97 8.87 -28.25
CA VAL A 357 -24.26 7.87 -29.08
C VAL A 357 -24.63 8.01 -30.56
N GLY A 358 -23.65 8.10 -31.47
CA GLY A 358 -23.93 8.05 -32.90
C GLY A 358 -24.44 6.66 -33.34
N ILE A 359 -23.62 5.62 -33.18
CA ILE A 359 -24.00 4.21 -33.45
C ILE A 359 -23.79 3.34 -32.20
N CYS A 360 -24.79 2.53 -31.84
CA CYS A 360 -24.73 1.52 -30.79
C CYS A 360 -24.83 0.11 -31.40
N LYS A 361 -23.87 -0.77 -31.12
CA LYS A 361 -23.75 -2.10 -31.74
C LYS A 361 -23.28 -3.16 -30.73
N TYR A 362 -23.70 -4.41 -30.92
CA TYR A 362 -23.13 -5.57 -30.21
C TYR A 362 -21.78 -6.00 -30.82
N THR A 363 -20.98 -6.77 -30.07
CA THR A 363 -19.79 -7.46 -30.59
C THR A 363 -19.90 -8.97 -30.39
N ASN A 364 -19.11 -9.75 -31.13
CA ASN A 364 -18.92 -11.17 -30.91
C ASN A 364 -17.46 -11.43 -30.52
N LEU A 365 -17.25 -11.88 -29.28
CA LEU A 365 -15.92 -12.20 -28.73
C LEU A 365 -15.97 -13.57 -28.05
N ASP A 366 -14.95 -14.40 -28.26
CA ASP A 366 -14.80 -15.72 -27.64
C ASP A 366 -16.09 -16.59 -27.73
N SER A 367 -16.71 -16.59 -28.90
CA SER A 367 -17.99 -17.25 -29.21
C SER A 367 -19.19 -16.77 -28.38
N ARG A 368 -19.14 -15.55 -27.84
CA ARG A 368 -20.23 -14.90 -27.07
C ARG A 368 -20.64 -13.58 -27.72
N THR A 369 -21.94 -13.37 -27.84
CA THR A 369 -22.53 -12.07 -28.20
C THR A 369 -22.52 -11.15 -26.98
N ILE A 370 -21.73 -10.07 -27.03
CA ILE A 370 -21.67 -9.06 -25.98
C ILE A 370 -22.41 -7.80 -26.43
N ARG A 371 -23.46 -7.44 -25.69
CA ARG A 371 -24.38 -6.34 -25.98
C ARG A 371 -23.78 -5.00 -25.54
N ALA A 372 -23.88 -3.97 -26.37
CA ALA A 372 -23.61 -2.61 -25.91
C ALA A 372 -24.72 -2.10 -24.99
N ASN A 373 -24.37 -1.18 -24.08
CA ASN A 373 -25.29 -0.69 -23.05
C ASN A 373 -25.20 0.83 -22.91
N VAL A 374 -26.35 1.51 -22.86
CA VAL A 374 -26.46 2.95 -22.58
C VAL A 374 -27.48 3.12 -21.46
N ALA A 375 -27.00 3.54 -20.28
CA ALA A 375 -27.78 3.56 -19.05
C ALA A 375 -27.67 4.89 -18.30
N ASP A 376 -28.77 5.37 -17.72
CA ASP A 376 -28.78 6.53 -16.82
C ASP A 376 -28.08 7.77 -17.43
N THR A 377 -28.29 8.04 -18.73
CA THR A 377 -27.60 9.12 -19.48
C THR A 377 -28.50 10.32 -19.78
N TYR A 378 -27.89 11.47 -20.06
CA TYR A 378 -28.61 12.74 -20.23
C TYR A 378 -28.06 13.63 -21.36
N SER A 379 -28.92 14.16 -22.23
CA SER A 379 -28.52 15.05 -23.34
C SER A 379 -29.35 16.34 -23.40
N VAL A 380 -28.65 17.49 -23.54
CA VAL A 380 -29.23 18.79 -23.97
C VAL A 380 -28.63 19.30 -25.28
N MET A 381 -27.99 18.42 -26.06
CA MET A 381 -27.39 18.82 -27.34
C MET A 381 -28.43 19.39 -28.30
N GLN A 382 -28.13 20.53 -28.91
CA GLN A 382 -28.93 21.06 -30.02
C GLN A 382 -28.38 20.54 -31.36
N PHE A 383 -29.25 20.14 -32.27
CA PHE A 383 -28.87 19.76 -33.63
C PHE A 383 -29.33 20.87 -34.58
N VAL A 384 -28.37 21.51 -35.26
CA VAL A 384 -28.60 22.80 -35.96
C VAL A 384 -29.04 22.64 -37.42
N ASP A 385 -28.73 21.52 -38.08
CA ASP A 385 -29.19 21.27 -39.45
C ASP A 385 -30.58 20.58 -39.45
N PRO A 386 -31.62 21.18 -40.08
CA PRO A 386 -32.93 20.56 -40.25
C PRO A 386 -32.98 19.41 -41.28
N ASN A 387 -31.90 19.17 -42.05
CA ASN A 387 -31.84 18.18 -43.14
C ASN A 387 -31.17 16.85 -42.74
N ILE A 388 -30.88 16.62 -41.44
CA ILE A 388 -30.27 15.38 -40.96
C ILE A 388 -31.31 14.23 -41.01
N ASN A 389 -31.25 13.41 -42.06
CA ASN A 389 -32.20 12.31 -42.29
C ASN A 389 -32.02 11.11 -41.33
N LYS A 390 -30.95 11.09 -40.52
CA LYS A 390 -30.52 9.97 -39.67
C LYS A 390 -30.16 10.42 -38.24
N CYS A 391 -31.05 11.20 -37.63
CA CYS A 391 -30.87 11.73 -36.27
C CYS A 391 -31.75 10.98 -35.24
N GLY A 392 -31.24 10.79 -34.02
CA GLY A 392 -32.01 10.37 -32.86
C GLY A 392 -31.56 11.12 -31.59
N GLU A 393 -32.48 11.36 -30.66
CA GLU A 393 -32.22 12.30 -29.55
C GLU A 393 -31.20 11.77 -28.52
N ILE A 394 -31.12 10.44 -28.32
CA ILE A 394 -30.09 9.77 -27.50
C ILE A 394 -29.13 8.97 -28.38
N ILE A 395 -29.66 8.09 -29.25
CA ILE A 395 -28.88 7.23 -30.15
C ILE A 395 -29.29 7.48 -31.60
N GLY A 396 -28.32 7.67 -32.50
CA GLY A 396 -28.56 7.84 -33.94
C GLY A 396 -28.96 6.53 -34.64
N SER A 397 -28.22 5.44 -34.40
CA SER A 397 -28.51 4.09 -34.88
C SER A 397 -28.29 3.05 -33.79
N ASN A 398 -29.21 2.08 -33.66
CA ASN A 398 -29.05 0.90 -32.81
C ASN A 398 -29.01 -0.36 -33.68
N GLU A 399 -27.81 -0.90 -33.89
CA GLU A 399 -27.53 -2.05 -34.76
C GLU A 399 -27.59 -3.36 -33.95
N PHE A 400 -28.48 -4.27 -34.37
CA PHE A 400 -28.70 -5.59 -33.77
C PHE A 400 -28.88 -6.66 -34.86
N ASP A 401 -28.62 -7.93 -34.51
CA ASP A 401 -28.85 -9.06 -35.42
C ASP A 401 -30.35 -9.40 -35.49
N THR A 402 -30.93 -9.44 -36.68
CA THR A 402 -32.37 -9.64 -36.86
C THR A 402 -32.81 -11.10 -36.75
N VAL A 403 -31.88 -12.04 -36.54
CA VAL A 403 -32.15 -13.49 -36.59
C VAL A 403 -32.56 -14.09 -35.24
N ASP A 404 -32.21 -13.47 -34.10
CA ASP A 404 -32.52 -13.98 -32.76
C ASP A 404 -33.12 -12.91 -31.84
N SER A 405 -34.27 -13.20 -31.22
CA SER A 405 -34.99 -12.30 -30.31
C SER A 405 -34.33 -12.07 -28.95
N GLU A 406 -33.07 -12.46 -28.79
CA GLU A 406 -32.30 -12.30 -27.56
C GLU A 406 -31.06 -11.40 -27.73
N ASN A 407 -30.70 -10.96 -28.94
CA ASN A 407 -29.40 -10.31 -29.22
C ASN A 407 -29.47 -8.78 -29.42
N TYR A 408 -30.22 -8.07 -28.57
CA TYR A 408 -30.37 -6.61 -28.61
C TYR A 408 -29.41 -5.86 -27.65
N ASN A 409 -28.95 -4.66 -28.04
CA ASN A 409 -28.28 -3.71 -27.14
C ASN A 409 -29.27 -3.16 -26.09
N ARG A 410 -28.77 -2.78 -24.90
CA ARG A 410 -29.61 -2.34 -23.78
C ARG A 410 -29.61 -0.82 -23.64
N ILE A 411 -30.80 -0.21 -23.60
CA ILE A 411 -30.99 1.24 -23.46
C ILE A 411 -32.03 1.50 -22.38
N TYR A 412 -31.68 2.17 -21.28
CA TYR A 412 -32.59 2.37 -20.15
C TYR A 412 -32.21 3.57 -19.28
N GLY A 413 -33.20 4.30 -18.76
CA GLY A 413 -32.95 5.43 -17.84
C GLY A 413 -32.37 6.66 -18.54
N CYS A 414 -32.55 6.82 -19.85
CA CYS A 414 -31.94 7.92 -20.60
C CYS A 414 -32.92 9.09 -20.79
N TYR A 415 -32.48 10.32 -20.55
CA TYR A 415 -33.32 11.53 -20.60
C TYR A 415 -32.76 12.52 -21.64
N TYR A 416 -33.62 13.21 -22.39
CA TYR A 416 -33.20 14.19 -23.39
C TYR A 416 -34.10 15.41 -23.45
N MET A 417 -33.51 16.53 -23.87
CA MET A 417 -34.25 17.75 -24.22
C MET A 417 -35.04 17.52 -25.52
N GLN A 418 -36.36 17.61 -25.43
CA GLN A 418 -37.24 17.56 -26.59
C GLN A 418 -36.97 18.77 -27.51
N ARG A 419 -36.84 18.53 -28.82
CA ARG A 419 -36.71 19.59 -29.83
C ARG A 419 -38.06 20.25 -30.11
N ASP A 420 -38.09 21.58 -30.08
CA ASP A 420 -39.25 22.36 -30.53
C ASP A 420 -39.40 22.26 -32.06
N ASN A 421 -40.60 21.89 -32.54
CA ASN A 421 -41.01 21.89 -33.96
C ASN A 421 -40.31 20.90 -34.93
N VAL A 422 -40.01 19.66 -34.51
CA VAL A 422 -39.66 18.59 -35.47
C VAL A 422 -40.91 17.79 -35.87
N ASP A 423 -41.13 17.59 -37.17
CA ASP A 423 -42.19 16.72 -37.69
C ASP A 423 -41.94 15.26 -37.27
N SER A 424 -42.90 14.66 -36.56
CA SER A 424 -42.78 13.28 -36.06
C SER A 424 -42.64 12.23 -37.17
N SER A 425 -42.93 12.58 -38.43
CA SER A 425 -42.70 11.72 -39.60
C SER A 425 -41.25 11.69 -40.10
N THR A 426 -40.43 12.70 -39.78
CA THR A 426 -38.97 12.69 -40.07
C THR A 426 -38.15 12.09 -38.93
N ILE A 427 -38.71 12.03 -37.71
CA ILE A 427 -38.16 11.25 -36.60
C ILE A 427 -38.39 9.76 -36.87
N SER A 428 -37.53 9.20 -37.72
CA SER A 428 -37.41 7.77 -37.92
C SER A 428 -37.04 7.10 -36.58
N LEU A 429 -38.05 6.50 -35.93
CA LEU A 429 -37.96 5.72 -34.68
C LEU A 429 -36.97 4.53 -34.69
N ARG A 430 -36.20 4.35 -35.78
CA ARG A 430 -35.06 3.41 -35.88
C ARG A 430 -33.98 3.66 -34.81
N GLY A 431 -33.86 4.88 -34.29
CA GLY A 431 -32.93 5.19 -33.19
C GLY A 431 -33.37 4.70 -31.79
N VAL A 432 -34.63 4.28 -31.60
CA VAL A 432 -35.17 4.00 -30.25
C VAL A 432 -36.10 2.77 -30.14
N ALA A 433 -36.92 2.42 -31.13
CA ALA A 433 -38.16 1.65 -30.86
C ALA A 433 -38.47 0.44 -31.78
N SER A 434 -37.64 -0.60 -31.74
CA SER A 434 -38.05 -1.96 -32.18
C SER A 434 -38.29 -2.93 -31.02
N TYR A 435 -37.53 -2.83 -29.92
CA TYR A 435 -37.79 -3.60 -28.69
C TYR A 435 -37.20 -2.89 -27.44
N ILE A 436 -37.88 -1.84 -26.98
CA ILE A 436 -37.83 -1.52 -25.54
C ILE A 436 -38.64 -2.64 -24.87
N GLU A 437 -38.08 -3.32 -23.87
CA GLU A 437 -38.87 -4.23 -23.02
C GLU A 437 -40.10 -3.45 -22.55
N ASN A 438 -41.28 -3.97 -22.83
CA ASN A 438 -42.53 -3.32 -22.47
C ASN A 438 -43.15 -4.08 -21.28
N PRO A 439 -42.76 -3.77 -20.02
CA PRO A 439 -43.42 -4.34 -18.85
C PRO A 439 -44.93 -4.12 -18.95
N SER A 440 -45.70 -5.13 -18.59
CA SER A 440 -47.15 -5.07 -18.54
C SER A 440 -47.67 -3.88 -17.72
N ASP A 441 -48.83 -3.35 -18.10
CA ASP A 441 -49.43 -2.19 -17.43
C ASP A 441 -49.89 -2.50 -16.01
N THR A 442 -49.17 -1.96 -15.02
CA THR A 442 -49.55 -1.96 -13.60
C THR A 442 -49.37 -0.60 -12.94
N GLY A 443 -49.92 0.45 -13.56
CA GLY A 443 -50.48 1.63 -12.87
C GLY A 443 -49.54 2.71 -12.31
N THR A 444 -48.34 2.39 -11.82
CA THR A 444 -47.42 3.37 -11.21
C THR A 444 -45.95 3.01 -11.42
N GLU A 445 -45.11 4.05 -11.58
CA GLU A 445 -43.65 4.04 -11.81
C GLU A 445 -43.18 3.93 -13.28
N GLU A 446 -42.27 4.82 -13.69
CA GLU A 446 -41.69 4.87 -15.04
C GLU A 446 -40.84 3.60 -15.33
N LYS A 447 -41.14 2.94 -16.46
CA LYS A 447 -40.56 1.67 -16.94
C LYS A 447 -39.24 1.90 -17.71
N PRO A 448 -38.29 0.93 -17.76
CA PRO A 448 -37.04 1.08 -18.53
C PRO A 448 -37.27 1.59 -19.96
N GLY A 449 -36.62 2.70 -20.32
CA GLY A 449 -36.76 3.33 -21.62
C GLY A 449 -36.01 4.65 -21.74
N THR A 450 -36.36 5.44 -22.76
CA THR A 450 -35.87 6.80 -23.00
C THR A 450 -37.00 7.82 -22.80
N TYR A 451 -36.73 8.95 -22.17
CA TYR A 451 -37.75 9.93 -21.80
C TYR A 451 -37.48 11.31 -22.41
N PRO A 452 -38.38 11.83 -23.27
CA PRO A 452 -38.37 13.24 -23.63
C PRO A 452 -38.76 14.08 -22.41
N LYS A 453 -38.04 15.19 -22.21
CA LYS A 453 -38.33 16.21 -21.20
C LYS A 453 -38.11 17.58 -21.84
N THR A 454 -38.91 18.60 -21.50
CA THR A 454 -38.64 19.96 -21.98
C THR A 454 -37.41 20.56 -21.28
N LEU A 455 -36.81 21.61 -21.86
CA LEU A 455 -35.73 22.34 -21.19
C LEU A 455 -36.17 22.91 -19.82
N ALA A 456 -37.47 23.14 -19.61
CA ALA A 456 -38.02 23.54 -18.31
C ALA A 456 -38.06 22.35 -17.33
N ASP A 457 -38.60 21.20 -17.75
CA ASP A 457 -38.63 19.96 -16.95
C ASP A 457 -37.22 19.59 -16.47
N LEU A 458 -36.26 19.64 -17.40
CA LEU A 458 -34.85 19.35 -17.13
C LEU A 458 -34.16 20.32 -16.14
N LYS A 459 -34.70 21.54 -16.00
CA LYS A 459 -34.24 22.55 -15.03
C LYS A 459 -34.92 22.45 -13.67
N ILE A 460 -36.11 21.85 -13.58
CA ILE A 460 -36.92 21.80 -12.34
C ILE A 460 -37.02 20.40 -11.73
N GLN A 461 -36.70 19.34 -12.47
CA GLN A 461 -36.70 17.98 -11.98
C GLN A 461 -35.63 17.84 -10.87
N GLN A 462 -36.02 17.38 -9.67
CA GLN A 462 -35.14 17.31 -8.49
C GLN A 462 -34.53 15.92 -8.27
N THR A 463 -35.03 14.91 -8.98
CA THR A 463 -34.63 13.50 -8.87
C THR A 463 -34.74 12.82 -10.23
N TYR A 464 -33.70 12.08 -10.62
CA TYR A 464 -33.76 11.12 -11.72
C TYR A 464 -33.58 9.72 -11.13
N LYS A 465 -34.44 8.76 -11.50
CA LYS A 465 -34.26 7.36 -11.09
C LYS A 465 -33.08 6.76 -11.86
N SER A 466 -32.06 6.30 -11.14
CA SER A 466 -30.96 5.48 -11.68
C SER A 466 -31.28 3.99 -11.50
N PHE A 467 -30.77 3.15 -12.39
CA PHE A 467 -30.85 1.70 -12.28
C PHE A 467 -29.94 1.12 -11.17
N LYS A 468 -28.98 1.88 -10.64
CA LYS A 468 -28.03 1.44 -9.61
C LYS A 468 -28.04 2.40 -8.41
N ASN A 469 -28.41 1.88 -7.22
CA ASN A 469 -28.29 2.62 -5.96
C ASN A 469 -26.85 3.14 -5.77
N TYR A 470 -26.71 4.46 -5.75
CA TYR A 470 -25.54 5.15 -5.21
C TYR A 470 -26.02 6.15 -4.17
N ASP A 471 -25.64 5.94 -2.91
CA ASP A 471 -25.95 6.86 -1.82
C ASP A 471 -24.99 8.06 -1.86
N TRP A 472 -25.52 9.26 -1.62
CA TRP A 472 -24.77 10.52 -1.55
C TRP A 472 -25.23 11.31 -0.32
N GLN A 473 -24.34 12.09 0.31
CA GLN A 473 -24.64 12.89 1.51
C GLN A 473 -24.38 14.40 1.31
N PHE A 474 -25.03 15.23 2.12
CA PHE A 474 -24.97 16.70 2.14
C PHE A 474 -24.00 17.22 3.21
N ASP A 475 -23.58 18.48 3.07
CA ASP A 475 -22.91 19.24 4.14
C ASP A 475 -23.88 20.03 5.04
N GLU A 476 -23.33 20.70 6.07
CA GLU A 476 -24.08 21.45 7.08
C GLU A 476 -24.79 22.71 6.54
N GLU A 477 -24.46 23.16 5.32
CA GLU A 477 -25.11 24.29 4.65
C GLU A 477 -26.21 23.85 3.66
N GLY A 478 -26.45 22.54 3.53
CA GLY A 478 -27.47 21.98 2.63
C GLY A 478 -27.03 21.94 1.17
N VAL A 479 -25.72 21.90 0.91
CA VAL A 479 -25.13 21.89 -0.44
C VAL A 479 -24.59 20.51 -0.78
N TRP A 480 -24.64 20.17 -2.08
CA TRP A 480 -23.98 18.99 -2.62
C TRP A 480 -22.48 19.26 -2.83
N VAL A 481 -21.64 18.51 -2.13
CA VAL A 481 -20.17 18.55 -2.30
C VAL A 481 -19.65 17.20 -2.79
N MET A 482 -18.95 17.21 -3.93
CA MET A 482 -17.72 16.41 -4.05
C MET A 482 -16.55 17.32 -3.68
N PRO A 483 -15.55 16.88 -2.90
CA PRO A 483 -14.41 17.72 -2.58
C PRO A 483 -13.58 18.09 -3.82
N SER A 484 -13.77 19.33 -4.31
CA SER A 484 -13.02 20.04 -5.38
C SER A 484 -13.03 19.43 -6.80
N ASN A 485 -12.97 20.15 -7.93
CA ASN A 485 -13.35 21.53 -8.35
C ASN A 485 -13.44 21.43 -9.91
N ASP A 486 -14.48 21.85 -10.64
CA ASP A 486 -15.75 22.50 -10.32
C ASP A 486 -16.83 22.00 -11.30
N LEU A 487 -18.11 21.92 -10.90
CA LEU A 487 -19.21 21.48 -11.76
C LEU A 487 -20.29 22.57 -11.90
N PRO A 488 -20.76 22.90 -13.12
CA PRO A 488 -21.99 23.67 -13.31
C PRO A 488 -23.20 22.91 -12.72
N LYS A 489 -24.05 23.63 -12.00
CA LYS A 489 -25.07 23.04 -11.11
C LYS A 489 -26.32 22.54 -11.84
N LEU A 490 -26.62 21.25 -11.67
CA LEU A 490 -27.99 20.72 -11.58
C LEU A 490 -28.01 19.75 -10.38
N SER A 491 -28.96 19.93 -9.46
CA SER A 491 -28.98 19.28 -8.14
C SER A 491 -29.91 18.08 -8.10
N PHE A 492 -29.39 16.89 -7.76
CA PHE A 492 -30.20 15.66 -7.69
C PHE A 492 -29.90 14.82 -6.45
N ILE A 493 -30.95 14.40 -5.74
CA ILE A 493 -30.90 13.28 -4.77
C ILE A 493 -31.25 11.99 -5.51
N VAL A 494 -30.54 10.90 -5.22
CA VAL A 494 -30.91 9.55 -5.66
C VAL A 494 -31.35 8.74 -4.43
N ASN A 495 -32.51 8.08 -4.51
CA ASN A 495 -33.04 7.18 -3.48
C ASN A 495 -33.77 6.01 -4.17
N TYR A 496 -33.54 4.76 -3.71
CA TYR A 496 -34.26 3.51 -4.10
C TYR A 496 -33.99 3.01 -5.55
N VAL A 497 -33.93 1.70 -5.90
CA VAL A 497 -34.26 0.41 -5.23
C VAL A 497 -33.13 -0.63 -5.47
N SER A 498 -32.80 -1.46 -4.46
CA SER A 498 -31.89 -2.60 -4.60
C SER A 498 -32.58 -3.91 -5.01
N SER A 499 -32.69 -4.22 -6.31
CA SER A 499 -32.84 -5.61 -6.80
C SER A 499 -32.76 -5.72 -8.35
N ARG A 500 -31.60 -6.12 -8.88
CA ARG A 500 -31.35 -6.76 -10.22
C ARG A 500 -29.84 -6.82 -10.58
N ILE A 501 -28.97 -7.02 -9.57
CA ILE A 501 -27.50 -7.05 -9.77
C ILE A 501 -27.06 -8.48 -10.11
N SER A 502 -27.14 -8.88 -11.38
CA SER A 502 -26.72 -10.23 -11.82
C SER A 502 -25.85 -10.31 -13.08
N TYR A 503 -25.52 -9.19 -13.75
CA TYR A 503 -24.82 -9.24 -15.05
C TYR A 503 -23.70 -8.22 -15.31
N TYR A 504 -23.18 -7.54 -14.29
CA TYR A 504 -21.98 -6.69 -14.43
C TYR A 504 -21.05 -6.89 -13.24
N VAL A 505 -20.09 -7.81 -13.39
CA VAL A 505 -18.92 -7.94 -12.54
C VAL A 505 -17.76 -7.33 -13.34
N SER A 506 -17.07 -6.34 -12.79
CA SER A 506 -15.79 -5.90 -13.38
C SER A 506 -14.85 -7.11 -13.39
N PRO A 507 -14.07 -7.39 -14.45
CA PRO A 507 -13.21 -8.57 -14.51
C PRO A 507 -12.12 -8.58 -13.42
N ASN A 508 -11.87 -7.43 -12.79
CA ASN A 508 -11.00 -7.29 -11.63
C ASN A 508 -11.75 -7.23 -10.29
N GLU A 509 -13.08 -7.26 -10.27
CA GLU A 509 -13.90 -7.37 -9.06
C GLU A 509 -14.18 -8.85 -8.75
N LEU A 510 -13.87 -9.23 -7.52
CA LEU A 510 -13.98 -10.62 -7.09
C LEU A 510 -15.33 -10.90 -6.43
N THR A 511 -15.88 -12.06 -6.75
CA THR A 511 -17.07 -12.66 -6.15
C THR A 511 -16.74 -14.08 -5.68
N SER A 512 -17.60 -14.67 -4.87
CA SER A 512 -17.45 -16.05 -4.40
C SER A 512 -17.33 -17.06 -5.55
N GLU A 513 -18.02 -16.81 -6.66
CA GLU A 513 -18.10 -17.68 -7.83
C GLU A 513 -16.89 -17.55 -8.76
N ASN A 514 -16.30 -16.36 -8.90
CA ASN A 514 -15.22 -16.10 -9.88
C ASN A 514 -13.80 -16.09 -9.26
N PHE A 515 -13.67 -16.08 -7.94
CA PHE A 515 -12.40 -15.85 -7.23
C PHE A 515 -11.25 -16.72 -7.75
N VAL A 516 -11.48 -18.03 -7.88
CA VAL A 516 -10.47 -19.01 -8.29
C VAL A 516 -10.08 -18.82 -9.76
N ASP A 517 -11.07 -18.70 -10.65
CA ASP A 517 -10.84 -18.67 -12.10
C ASP A 517 -10.18 -17.36 -12.55
N VAL A 518 -10.53 -16.24 -11.91
CA VAL A 518 -9.90 -14.93 -12.13
C VAL A 518 -8.47 -14.92 -11.62
N LEU A 519 -8.24 -15.35 -10.37
CA LEU A 519 -6.92 -15.21 -9.74
C LEU A 519 -5.89 -16.26 -10.18
N LYS A 520 -6.30 -17.47 -10.58
CA LYS A 520 -5.37 -18.46 -11.18
C LYS A 520 -4.77 -18.00 -12.50
N ASN A 521 -5.47 -17.14 -13.23
CA ASN A 521 -5.05 -16.58 -14.51
C ASN A 521 -4.60 -15.10 -14.37
N ALA A 522 -4.24 -14.69 -13.15
CA ALA A 522 -3.93 -13.30 -12.83
C ALA A 522 -2.66 -12.81 -13.52
N ASP A 523 -2.79 -11.65 -14.18
CA ASP A 523 -1.64 -10.90 -14.68
C ASP A 523 -0.88 -10.24 -13.50
N PRO A 524 0.47 -10.28 -13.48
CA PRO A 524 1.28 -9.71 -12.38
C PRO A 524 1.10 -8.21 -12.09
N PHE A 525 0.64 -7.43 -13.07
CA PHE A 525 0.54 -5.98 -12.97
C PHE A 525 -0.89 -5.52 -12.66
N THR A 526 -1.87 -6.34 -13.01
CA THR A 526 -3.30 -6.12 -12.78
C THR A 526 -3.66 -6.15 -11.30
N THR A 527 -4.53 -5.23 -10.88
CA THR A 527 -5.02 -5.11 -9.49
C THR A 527 -6.46 -5.59 -9.35
N TYR A 528 -6.60 -6.76 -8.73
CA TYR A 528 -7.85 -7.41 -8.36
C TYR A 528 -8.37 -6.84 -7.03
N ARG A 529 -9.70 -6.71 -6.91
CA ARG A 529 -10.37 -5.94 -5.86
C ARG A 529 -11.46 -6.75 -5.17
N ILE A 530 -11.35 -6.83 -3.85
CA ILE A 530 -12.39 -7.31 -2.94
C ILE A 530 -13.30 -6.10 -2.63
N THR A 531 -14.56 -6.19 -3.05
CA THR A 531 -15.59 -5.13 -2.87
C THR A 531 -16.74 -5.57 -1.97
N ARG A 532 -16.78 -6.87 -1.64
CA ARG A 532 -17.81 -7.59 -0.89
C ARG A 532 -17.16 -8.81 -0.26
N ASP A 533 -17.82 -9.42 0.72
CA ASP A 533 -17.35 -10.68 1.29
C ASP A 533 -17.34 -11.80 0.25
N ILE A 534 -16.29 -12.62 0.30
CA ILE A 534 -16.05 -13.73 -0.63
C ILE A 534 -16.10 -15.02 0.19
N THR A 535 -17.13 -15.83 -0.01
CA THR A 535 -17.30 -17.10 0.70
C THR A 535 -16.93 -18.25 -0.21
N LEU A 536 -15.84 -18.93 0.11
CA LEU A 536 -15.29 -20.02 -0.70
C LEU A 536 -15.89 -21.38 -0.28
N SER A 537 -16.02 -22.30 -1.24
CA SER A 537 -16.66 -23.61 -1.02
C SER A 537 -15.81 -24.55 -0.15
N GLU A 538 -16.44 -25.57 0.46
CA GLU A 538 -15.71 -26.58 1.25
C GLU A 538 -14.73 -27.42 0.42
N ASP A 539 -14.88 -27.46 -0.90
CA ASP A 539 -14.02 -28.21 -1.82
C ASP A 539 -12.92 -27.32 -2.43
N TYR A 540 -12.66 -26.16 -1.82
CA TYR A 540 -11.59 -25.24 -2.22
C TYR A 540 -10.20 -25.87 -2.11
N LEU A 541 -9.34 -25.54 -3.08
CA LEU A 541 -7.94 -25.92 -3.15
C LEU A 541 -7.05 -24.67 -3.29
N PRO A 542 -6.01 -24.51 -2.45
CA PRO A 542 -5.05 -23.42 -2.56
C PRO A 542 -4.34 -23.43 -3.93
N PHE A 543 -4.01 -22.26 -4.46
CA PHE A 543 -3.35 -22.11 -5.77
C PHE A 543 -2.30 -21.01 -5.76
N ASP A 544 -1.41 -21.02 -6.76
CA ASP A 544 -0.34 -20.03 -6.91
C ASP A 544 -0.87 -18.72 -7.50
N PHE A 545 -0.43 -17.59 -6.93
CA PHE A 545 -0.85 -16.25 -7.33
C PHE A 545 0.35 -15.31 -7.44
N ASN A 546 0.41 -14.53 -8.52
CA ASN A 546 1.53 -13.62 -8.81
C ASN A 546 1.08 -12.19 -9.15
N GLY A 547 -0.21 -11.88 -8.98
CA GLY A 547 -0.83 -10.57 -9.28
C GLY A 547 -0.93 -9.64 -8.07
N ARG A 548 -1.74 -8.58 -8.20
CA ARG A 548 -1.97 -7.63 -7.11
C ARG A 548 -3.40 -7.76 -6.57
N LEU A 549 -3.57 -7.89 -5.26
CA LEU A 549 -4.88 -8.08 -4.62
C LEU A 549 -5.10 -7.04 -3.52
N THR A 550 -6.28 -6.41 -3.50
CA THR A 550 -6.61 -5.45 -2.44
C THR A 550 -8.10 -5.36 -2.09
N CYS A 551 -8.43 -4.96 -0.87
CA CYS A 551 -9.76 -4.46 -0.51
C CYS A 551 -9.79 -2.93 -0.55
N ASN A 552 -10.83 -2.38 -1.19
CA ASN A 552 -11.07 -0.94 -1.24
C ASN A 552 -12.06 -0.44 -0.17
N LYS A 553 -12.73 -1.34 0.56
CA LYS A 553 -13.63 -0.99 1.66
C LYS A 553 -12.86 -1.07 2.97
N LEU A 554 -12.37 0.08 3.42
CA LEU A 554 -11.63 0.23 4.67
C LEU A 554 -12.47 0.99 5.70
N ASP A 555 -12.26 0.70 6.97
CA ASP A 555 -12.74 1.53 8.08
C ASP A 555 -11.87 2.78 8.28
N GLU A 556 -12.26 3.63 9.23
CA GLU A 556 -11.54 4.86 9.59
C GLU A 556 -10.07 4.64 10.02
N ASN A 557 -9.70 3.41 10.39
CA ASN A 557 -8.35 3.03 10.81
C ASN A 557 -7.57 2.30 9.69
N GLY A 558 -8.13 2.21 8.48
CA GLY A 558 -7.50 1.55 7.34
C GLY A 558 -7.59 0.02 7.35
N LYS A 559 -8.43 -0.59 8.21
CA LYS A 559 -8.67 -2.04 8.22
C LYS A 559 -9.78 -2.40 7.22
N PRO A 560 -9.64 -3.49 6.43
CA PRO A 560 -10.71 -3.97 5.55
C PRO A 560 -12.00 -4.34 6.30
N THR A 561 -13.15 -3.89 5.77
CA THR A 561 -14.49 -4.18 6.32
C THR A 561 -15.18 -5.38 5.67
N VAL A 562 -14.57 -5.95 4.63
CA VAL A 562 -15.02 -7.18 3.94
C VAL A 562 -13.80 -8.06 3.68
N GLY A 563 -13.99 -9.37 3.62
CA GLY A 563 -12.90 -10.33 3.58
C GLY A 563 -13.19 -11.62 2.81
N ILE A 564 -12.22 -12.52 2.86
CA ILE A 564 -12.29 -13.89 2.33
C ILE A 564 -12.66 -14.81 3.50
N HIS A 565 -13.75 -15.54 3.38
CA HIS A 565 -14.30 -16.45 4.38
C HIS A 565 -14.15 -17.88 3.90
N LEU A 566 -13.42 -18.71 4.65
CA LEU A 566 -13.05 -20.06 4.20
C LEU A 566 -13.00 -21.08 5.35
N ALA A 567 -13.48 -22.29 5.09
CA ALA A 567 -13.45 -23.39 6.04
C ALA A 567 -12.84 -24.65 5.40
N LEU A 568 -11.60 -24.96 5.76
CA LEU A 568 -10.85 -26.11 5.25
C LEU A 568 -10.83 -27.21 6.32
N LYS A 569 -11.53 -28.31 6.06
CA LYS A 569 -11.90 -29.31 7.09
C LYS A 569 -11.66 -30.76 6.67
N LYS A 570 -10.97 -30.98 5.55
CA LYS A 570 -10.79 -32.27 4.89
C LYS A 570 -9.39 -32.33 4.26
N GLU A 571 -8.76 -33.50 4.22
CA GLU A 571 -7.47 -33.70 3.53
C GLU A 571 -7.52 -33.29 2.04
N ALA A 572 -8.71 -33.37 1.41
CA ALA A 572 -8.93 -32.91 0.03
C ALA A 572 -8.74 -31.40 -0.17
N ASN A 573 -8.57 -30.61 0.90
CA ASN A 573 -8.22 -29.19 0.84
C ASN A 573 -6.69 -28.94 0.76
N VAL A 574 -5.87 -29.98 0.94
CA VAL A 574 -4.39 -29.87 0.90
C VAL A 574 -3.90 -29.96 -0.55
N ASN A 575 -3.10 -28.99 -0.98
CA ASN A 575 -2.47 -28.99 -2.30
C ASN A 575 -0.95 -28.98 -2.15
N GLU A 576 -0.26 -30.05 -2.59
CA GLU A 576 1.21 -30.17 -2.52
C GLU A 576 1.80 -29.88 -1.12
N GLY A 577 1.12 -30.30 -0.05
CA GLY A 577 1.52 -30.04 1.33
C GLY A 577 1.05 -28.70 1.92
N ALA A 578 0.55 -27.78 1.09
CA ALA A 578 0.02 -26.48 1.50
C ALA A 578 -1.46 -26.49 1.87
N ILE A 579 -1.83 -25.70 2.89
CA ILE A 579 -3.22 -25.36 3.20
C ILE A 579 -3.33 -23.91 3.71
N ALA A 580 -3.96 -23.05 2.89
CA ALA A 580 -4.21 -21.62 3.12
C ALA A 580 -5.16 -21.09 2.03
N VAL A 581 -5.40 -19.77 1.94
CA VAL A 581 -6.03 -19.18 0.74
C VAL A 581 -5.15 -19.40 -0.50
N PHE A 582 -3.86 -19.02 -0.47
CA PHE A 582 -2.92 -19.21 -1.57
C PHE A 582 -1.89 -20.31 -1.27
N LYS A 583 -1.48 -21.07 -2.29
CA LYS A 583 -0.33 -21.99 -2.17
C LYS A 583 0.96 -21.15 -2.10
N THR A 584 1.28 -20.46 -3.19
CA THR A 584 2.43 -19.55 -3.29
C THR A 584 1.98 -18.15 -3.68
N LEU A 585 2.46 -17.13 -2.96
CA LEU A 585 2.52 -15.76 -3.45
C LEU A 585 3.87 -15.56 -4.14
N GLY A 586 3.89 -15.48 -5.47
CA GLY A 586 5.11 -15.33 -6.25
C GLY A 586 5.81 -13.99 -6.04
N SER A 587 7.02 -13.83 -6.56
CA SER A 587 7.85 -12.63 -6.37
C SER A 587 7.26 -11.32 -6.89
N SER A 588 6.27 -11.38 -7.80
CA SER A 588 5.52 -10.20 -8.27
C SER A 588 4.21 -9.96 -7.51
N ALA A 589 3.82 -10.90 -6.63
CA ALA A 589 2.58 -10.79 -5.87
C ALA A 589 2.62 -9.60 -4.91
N TYR A 590 1.53 -8.83 -4.90
CA TYR A 590 1.36 -7.70 -3.98
C TYR A 590 -0.03 -7.75 -3.35
N ILE A 591 -0.09 -8.25 -2.11
CA ILE A 591 -1.33 -8.34 -1.33
C ILE A 591 -1.35 -7.17 -0.36
N THR A 592 -2.35 -6.29 -0.48
CA THR A 592 -2.47 -5.12 0.40
C THR A 592 -3.89 -4.88 0.84
N ASN A 593 -4.13 -4.62 2.12
CA ASN A 593 -5.47 -4.44 2.69
C ASN A 593 -6.40 -5.66 2.48
N VAL A 594 -5.98 -6.88 2.84
CA VAL A 594 -6.84 -8.08 2.74
C VAL A 594 -7.18 -8.61 4.13
N LEU A 595 -8.47 -8.91 4.36
CA LEU A 595 -8.95 -9.62 5.55
C LEU A 595 -9.27 -11.08 5.17
N VAL A 596 -8.80 -12.03 5.98
CA VAL A 596 -9.07 -13.46 5.87
C VAL A 596 -9.68 -13.96 7.18
N ASP A 597 -10.88 -14.55 7.12
CA ASP A 597 -11.48 -15.34 8.19
C ASP A 597 -11.38 -16.82 7.79
N ILE A 598 -10.63 -17.60 8.55
CA ILE A 598 -10.35 -18.99 8.20
C ILE A 598 -10.51 -19.97 9.37
N THR A 599 -11.15 -21.09 9.09
CA THR A 599 -11.12 -22.29 9.96
C THR A 599 -10.33 -23.40 9.27
N ILE A 600 -9.22 -23.84 9.86
CA ILE A 600 -8.49 -25.05 9.43
C ILE A 600 -8.60 -26.15 10.51
N SER A 601 -8.97 -27.37 10.12
CA SER A 601 -9.07 -28.54 11.01
C SER A 601 -9.06 -29.87 10.25
N ASN A 602 -8.83 -31.00 10.94
CA ASN A 602 -8.87 -32.35 10.38
C ASN A 602 -7.94 -32.55 9.15
N VAL A 603 -6.72 -32.01 9.23
CA VAL A 603 -5.70 -32.17 8.19
C VAL A 603 -4.40 -32.65 8.80
N SER A 604 -3.85 -33.72 8.24
CA SER A 604 -2.67 -34.44 8.74
C SER A 604 -1.60 -34.62 7.68
N THR A 605 -1.90 -34.30 6.41
CA THR A 605 -0.98 -34.39 5.27
C THR A 605 -0.26 -33.08 4.93
N SER A 606 -0.70 -31.94 5.48
CA SER A 606 -0.14 -30.61 5.21
C SER A 606 1.01 -30.24 6.16
N ASP A 607 2.17 -29.92 5.58
CA ASP A 607 3.36 -29.42 6.27
C ASP A 607 3.49 -27.88 6.28
N HIS A 608 2.67 -27.17 5.50
CA HIS A 608 2.63 -25.71 5.46
C HIS A 608 1.20 -25.19 5.67
N VAL A 609 0.91 -24.73 6.88
CA VAL A 609 -0.44 -24.39 7.36
C VAL A 609 -0.53 -22.90 7.71
N ALA A 610 -1.38 -22.14 7.02
CA ALA A 610 -1.56 -20.71 7.31
C ALA A 610 -2.90 -20.13 6.84
N ALA A 611 -3.19 -18.89 7.20
CA ALA A 611 -4.40 -18.22 6.75
C ALA A 611 -4.30 -17.72 5.30
N LEU A 612 -3.32 -16.86 5.01
CA LEU A 612 -3.22 -16.18 3.71
C LEU A 612 -2.44 -16.99 2.68
N ALA A 613 -1.24 -17.46 3.01
CA ALA A 613 -0.44 -18.27 2.08
C ALA A 613 0.48 -19.28 2.77
N ALA A 614 0.69 -20.45 2.14
CA ALA A 614 1.72 -21.38 2.59
C ALA A 614 3.12 -20.83 2.32
N TYR A 615 3.37 -20.29 1.13
CA TYR A 615 4.64 -19.67 0.74
C TYR A 615 4.44 -18.20 0.33
N ASN A 616 5.32 -17.31 0.78
CA ASN A 616 5.38 -15.93 0.28
C ASN A 616 6.77 -15.58 -0.25
N GLU A 617 6.86 -15.17 -1.51
CA GLU A 617 8.04 -14.57 -2.14
C GLU A 617 7.81 -13.09 -2.52
N GLY A 618 6.56 -12.62 -2.46
CA GLY A 618 6.13 -11.25 -2.81
C GLY A 618 6.03 -10.31 -1.61
N VAL A 619 5.08 -9.36 -1.67
CA VAL A 619 4.81 -8.40 -0.59
C VAL A 619 3.41 -8.61 -0.03
N VAL A 620 3.32 -8.70 1.30
CA VAL A 620 2.08 -8.76 2.07
C VAL A 620 2.06 -7.56 3.02
N GLU A 621 1.12 -6.63 2.80
CA GLU A 621 1.04 -5.36 3.51
C GLU A 621 -0.36 -5.12 4.09
N ASN A 622 -0.45 -4.60 5.32
CA ASN A 622 -1.73 -4.23 5.96
C ASN A 622 -2.82 -5.34 5.85
N CYS A 623 -2.41 -6.60 6.00
CA CYS A 623 -3.29 -7.75 5.90
C CYS A 623 -3.67 -8.27 7.29
N TYR A 624 -4.88 -8.83 7.38
CA TYR A 624 -5.53 -9.25 8.61
C TYR A 624 -5.97 -10.69 8.49
N ALA A 625 -5.69 -11.51 9.50
CA ALA A 625 -6.24 -12.87 9.63
C ALA A 625 -6.97 -13.04 10.97
N THR A 626 -8.04 -13.84 10.99
CA THR A 626 -8.87 -14.12 12.18
C THR A 626 -9.24 -15.60 12.27
N ASN A 627 -9.87 -15.98 13.38
CA ASN A 627 -10.51 -17.28 13.62
C ASN A 627 -9.52 -18.40 14.05
N LYS A 628 -9.42 -19.57 13.39
CA LYS A 628 -8.75 -20.73 14.00
C LYS A 628 -8.00 -21.66 13.03
N ILE A 629 -6.81 -22.10 13.45
CA ILE A 629 -6.00 -23.14 12.80
C ILE A 629 -5.77 -24.32 13.76
N THR A 630 -5.99 -25.53 13.27
CA THR A 630 -5.64 -26.80 13.94
C THR A 630 -5.22 -27.82 12.90
N THR A 631 -4.14 -28.56 13.17
CA THR A 631 -3.55 -29.55 12.26
C THR A 631 -3.04 -30.75 13.05
N ASP A 632 -3.14 -31.94 12.46
CA ASP A 632 -2.70 -33.23 12.99
C ASP A 632 -1.50 -33.79 12.21
N TYR A 633 -0.76 -32.93 11.48
CA TYR A 633 0.46 -33.35 10.79
C TYR A 633 1.53 -33.80 11.80
N ASN A 634 2.17 -34.94 11.53
CA ASN A 634 3.16 -35.56 12.44
C ASN A 634 4.40 -36.11 11.67
N GLY A 635 4.70 -35.49 10.52
CA GLY A 635 5.79 -35.88 9.63
C GLY A 635 7.15 -35.31 10.02
N SER A 636 7.93 -34.88 9.02
CA SER A 636 9.31 -34.44 9.20
C SER A 636 9.39 -32.99 9.70
N THR A 637 8.86 -32.05 8.95
CA THR A 637 8.91 -30.62 9.28
C THR A 637 7.53 -30.01 9.11
N LEU A 638 7.12 -29.14 10.03
CA LEU A 638 5.83 -28.46 10.02
C LEU A 638 6.02 -26.96 10.25
N TYR A 639 5.45 -26.16 9.36
CA TYR A 639 5.37 -24.71 9.45
C TYR A 639 3.92 -24.29 9.68
N ILE A 640 3.67 -23.55 10.76
CA ILE A 640 2.36 -22.97 11.06
C ILE A 640 2.51 -21.46 11.23
N GLY A 641 1.82 -20.69 10.41
CA GLY A 641 1.77 -19.24 10.52
C GLY A 641 0.33 -18.75 10.64
N GLY A 642 0.06 -17.83 11.57
CA GLY A 642 -1.27 -17.20 11.61
C GLY A 642 -1.60 -16.40 10.35
N LEU A 643 -0.59 -15.96 9.58
CA LEU A 643 -0.76 -15.35 8.27
C LEU A 643 -0.06 -16.12 7.14
N ILE A 644 1.24 -16.47 7.31
CA ILE A 644 2.09 -17.08 6.27
C ILE A 644 2.88 -18.28 6.83
N ALA A 645 2.90 -19.46 6.21
CA ALA A 645 3.65 -20.59 6.79
C ALA A 645 5.18 -20.41 6.62
N GLU A 646 5.67 -20.19 5.40
CA GLU A 646 7.06 -19.89 5.07
C GLU A 646 7.18 -18.54 4.32
N ASN A 647 7.95 -17.59 4.87
CA ASN A 647 8.12 -16.25 4.30
C ASN A 647 9.54 -16.00 3.76
N ARG A 648 9.64 -15.85 2.44
CA ARG A 648 10.83 -15.38 1.69
C ARG A 648 10.67 -13.97 1.12
N GLY A 649 9.46 -13.42 1.17
CA GLY A 649 9.10 -12.05 0.76
C GLY A 649 8.99 -11.08 1.95
N LYS A 650 8.33 -9.94 1.77
CA LYS A 650 8.16 -8.92 2.83
C LYS A 650 6.78 -9.02 3.48
N ILE A 651 6.73 -8.97 4.82
CA ILE A 651 5.49 -8.82 5.59
C ILE A 651 5.53 -7.49 6.35
N ILE A 652 4.56 -6.61 6.10
CA ILE A 652 4.57 -5.21 6.57
C ILE A 652 3.22 -4.85 7.18
N ASN A 653 3.21 -4.32 8.40
CA ASN A 653 1.99 -3.79 9.06
C ASN A 653 0.82 -4.79 9.15
N CYS A 654 1.10 -6.09 9.21
CA CYS A 654 0.06 -7.13 9.21
C CYS A 654 -0.36 -7.54 10.62
N LYS A 655 -1.59 -8.04 10.76
CA LYS A 655 -2.19 -8.39 12.05
C LYS A 655 -2.85 -9.77 12.01
N SER A 656 -2.58 -10.59 13.01
CA SER A 656 -3.19 -11.92 13.16
C SER A 656 -3.94 -12.01 14.47
N ASP A 657 -5.19 -12.43 14.41
CA ASP A 657 -6.05 -12.81 15.53
C ASP A 657 -6.54 -14.26 15.33
N VAL A 658 -5.61 -15.10 14.86
CA VAL A 658 -5.83 -16.53 14.58
C VAL A 658 -5.42 -17.35 15.80
N SER A 659 -6.36 -18.11 16.36
CA SER A 659 -6.07 -19.09 17.40
C SER A 659 -5.42 -20.33 16.78
N ILE A 660 -4.16 -20.61 17.12
CA ILE A 660 -3.39 -21.76 16.62
C ILE A 660 -3.38 -22.83 17.72
N THR A 661 -3.80 -24.06 17.40
CA THR A 661 -3.73 -25.20 18.32
C THR A 661 -2.98 -26.38 17.67
N TYR A 662 -1.97 -26.92 18.37
CA TYR A 662 -1.18 -28.07 17.92
C TYR A 662 -0.71 -28.94 19.10
N SER A 663 -0.84 -30.27 19.02
CA SER A 663 -0.57 -31.19 20.14
C SER A 663 0.33 -32.38 19.79
N LEU A 664 0.79 -32.50 18.54
CA LEU A 664 1.61 -33.64 18.07
C LEU A 664 3.12 -33.35 18.11
N SER A 665 3.94 -34.31 17.70
CA SER A 665 5.39 -34.31 17.94
C SER A 665 6.16 -34.63 16.65
N PRO A 666 6.24 -33.69 15.71
CA PRO A 666 6.98 -33.84 14.48
C PRO A 666 8.49 -33.73 14.78
N MET A 667 9.34 -34.06 13.81
CA MET A 667 10.79 -33.90 14.00
C MET A 667 11.17 -32.42 14.09
N ASN A 668 10.67 -31.57 13.19
CA ASN A 668 10.87 -30.12 13.22
C ASN A 668 9.52 -29.39 13.27
N LEU A 669 9.40 -28.39 14.14
CA LEU A 669 8.20 -27.56 14.29
C LEU A 669 8.58 -26.08 14.32
N TYR A 670 7.89 -25.28 13.50
CA TYR A 670 8.02 -23.83 13.43
C TYR A 670 6.63 -23.19 13.50
N VAL A 671 6.31 -22.51 14.61
CA VAL A 671 4.99 -21.89 14.83
C VAL A 671 5.14 -20.40 15.11
N GLY A 672 4.43 -19.56 14.37
CA GLY A 672 4.36 -18.12 14.64
C GLY A 672 2.98 -17.51 14.44
N GLY A 673 2.63 -16.53 15.26
CA GLY A 673 1.36 -15.81 15.14
C GLY A 673 1.23 -15.03 13.82
N ILE A 674 2.35 -14.62 13.21
CA ILE A 674 2.40 -14.06 11.86
C ILE A 674 2.98 -15.09 10.87
N ALA A 675 4.19 -15.58 11.13
CA ALA A 675 4.89 -16.48 10.20
C ALA A 675 5.49 -17.73 10.88
N GLY A 676 5.38 -18.91 10.27
CA GLY A 676 6.04 -20.11 10.79
C GLY A 676 7.56 -19.97 10.75
N TRP A 677 8.10 -19.71 9.56
CA TRP A 677 9.52 -19.44 9.33
C TRP A 677 9.71 -18.26 8.40
N SER A 678 10.84 -17.54 8.51
CA SER A 678 11.17 -16.45 7.60
C SER A 678 12.65 -16.30 7.25
N SER A 679 12.93 -15.97 5.97
CA SER A 679 14.24 -15.54 5.48
C SER A 679 14.25 -14.13 4.90
N ASN A 680 13.24 -13.31 5.19
CA ASN A 680 13.12 -11.92 4.74
C ASN A 680 12.26 -11.14 5.75
N SER A 681 12.11 -9.82 5.60
CA SER A 681 11.68 -8.96 6.70
C SER A 681 10.22 -9.11 7.12
N ILE A 682 10.00 -9.11 8.44
CA ILE A 682 8.69 -8.98 9.09
C ILE A 682 8.71 -7.70 9.91
N THR A 683 7.93 -6.69 9.51
CA THR A 683 7.98 -5.35 10.12
C THR A 683 6.60 -4.85 10.54
N LYS A 684 6.53 -4.16 11.68
CA LYS A 684 5.30 -3.50 12.21
C LYS A 684 4.12 -4.45 12.42
N CYS A 685 4.35 -5.76 12.55
CA CYS A 685 3.29 -6.75 12.62
C CYS A 685 2.80 -7.00 14.07
N THR A 686 1.52 -7.35 14.24
CA THR A 686 0.93 -7.60 15.56
C THR A 686 0.22 -8.95 15.64
N ASN A 687 0.60 -9.80 16.60
CA ASN A 687 -0.17 -10.97 16.96
C ASN A 687 -1.10 -10.68 18.15
N LEU A 688 -2.38 -11.02 17.99
CA LEU A 688 -3.40 -11.08 19.04
C LEU A 688 -3.84 -12.52 19.37
N GLY A 689 -3.70 -13.43 18.41
CA GLY A 689 -4.22 -14.80 18.52
C GLY A 689 -3.48 -15.66 19.52
N ILE A 690 -4.21 -16.56 20.20
CA ILE A 690 -3.64 -17.51 21.15
C ILE A 690 -2.87 -18.60 20.39
N ILE A 691 -1.67 -18.95 20.86
CA ILE A 691 -0.84 -20.01 20.29
C ILE A 691 -0.70 -21.12 21.33
N GLU A 692 -1.41 -22.23 21.14
CA GLU A 692 -1.36 -23.41 21.99
C GLU A 692 -0.58 -24.55 21.31
N VAL A 693 0.63 -24.85 21.82
CA VAL A 693 1.53 -25.89 21.32
C VAL A 693 1.90 -26.81 22.48
N THR A 694 1.16 -27.91 22.65
CA THR A 694 1.31 -28.83 23.80
C THR A 694 2.17 -30.07 23.52
N GLY A 695 2.51 -30.30 22.25
CA GLY A 695 3.29 -31.46 21.83
C GLY A 695 4.79 -31.41 22.15
N ARG A 696 5.46 -32.56 22.03
CA ARG A 696 6.90 -32.76 22.27
C ARG A 696 7.70 -32.75 20.96
N ALA A 697 7.67 -31.63 20.25
CA ALA A 697 8.37 -31.49 18.97
C ALA A 697 9.89 -31.60 19.15
N GLY A 698 10.56 -32.32 18.24
CA GLY A 698 12.02 -32.47 18.19
C GLY A 698 12.66 -33.49 19.15
N GLU A 699 11.90 -34.13 20.03
CA GLU A 699 12.47 -35.14 20.94
C GLU A 699 12.98 -36.37 20.19
N LYS A 700 14.20 -36.80 20.53
CA LYS A 700 14.80 -38.03 20.00
C LYS A 700 13.97 -39.24 20.41
N ARG A 701 13.61 -40.07 19.43
CA ARG A 701 12.88 -41.34 19.63
C ARG A 701 13.74 -42.51 19.16
N GLU A 702 13.32 -43.74 19.45
CA GLU A 702 14.04 -44.93 18.96
C GLU A 702 14.05 -45.02 17.42
N ASP A 703 13.04 -44.45 16.75
CA ASP A 703 12.85 -44.43 15.30
C ASP A 703 13.45 -43.20 14.59
N ARG A 704 13.77 -42.11 15.30
CA ARG A 704 14.08 -40.80 14.69
C ARG A 704 15.17 -40.00 15.43
N GLN A 705 15.98 -39.27 14.65
CA GLN A 705 16.95 -38.31 15.18
C GLN A 705 16.26 -37.17 15.95
N ALA A 706 17.01 -36.50 16.84
CA ALA A 706 16.55 -35.26 17.46
C ALA A 706 16.35 -34.18 16.38
N GLY A 707 15.28 -33.40 16.51
CA GLY A 707 15.03 -32.21 15.70
C GLY A 707 14.77 -31.01 16.59
N VAL A 708 13.97 -30.06 16.11
CA VAL A 708 13.76 -28.76 16.79
C VAL A 708 12.29 -28.41 16.93
N GLY A 709 11.93 -27.66 17.97
CA GLY A 709 10.61 -27.04 18.08
C GLY A 709 10.77 -25.59 18.47
N TYR A 710 10.30 -24.67 17.63
CA TYR A 710 10.39 -23.23 17.84
C TYR A 710 9.01 -22.58 17.70
N VAL A 711 8.55 -21.97 18.78
CA VAL A 711 7.26 -21.27 18.88
C VAL A 711 7.53 -19.81 19.24
N GLY A 712 7.06 -18.88 18.42
CA GLY A 712 7.17 -17.44 18.65
C GLY A 712 5.82 -16.73 18.54
N GLY A 713 5.61 -15.66 19.30
CA GLY A 713 4.40 -14.85 19.16
C GLY A 713 4.27 -14.18 17.79
N ILE A 714 5.38 -13.83 17.15
CA ILE A 714 5.42 -13.28 15.78
C ILE A 714 5.92 -14.33 14.79
N CYS A 715 7.09 -14.91 15.03
CA CYS A 715 7.73 -15.84 14.10
C CYS A 715 8.30 -17.08 14.80
N GLY A 716 8.12 -18.28 14.25
CA GLY A 716 8.74 -19.49 14.81
C GLY A 716 10.26 -19.43 14.71
N ALA A 717 10.80 -19.15 13.52
CA ALA A 717 12.24 -18.93 13.32
C ALA A 717 12.54 -17.93 12.21
N THR A 718 13.57 -17.08 12.39
CA THR A 718 13.99 -16.09 11.39
C THR A 718 15.47 -16.19 11.00
N LYS A 719 15.74 -15.84 9.74
CA LYS A 719 17.07 -15.51 9.20
C LYS A 719 17.24 -14.05 8.80
N ALA A 720 16.23 -13.23 9.03
CA ALA A 720 16.16 -11.84 8.60
C ALA A 720 15.49 -10.94 9.66
N GLU A 721 15.37 -9.67 9.34
CA GLU A 721 14.84 -8.64 10.23
C GLU A 721 13.42 -8.96 10.73
N VAL A 722 13.22 -8.98 12.05
CA VAL A 722 11.91 -8.90 12.67
C VAL A 722 11.87 -7.64 13.51
N SER A 723 11.22 -6.57 13.03
CA SER A 723 11.28 -5.27 13.71
C SER A 723 9.93 -4.61 13.95
N ASN A 724 9.87 -3.79 15.00
CA ASN A 724 8.68 -3.00 15.37
C ASN A 724 7.41 -3.87 15.59
N CYS A 725 7.57 -5.15 15.91
CA CYS A 725 6.47 -6.11 16.04
C CYS A 725 5.99 -6.25 17.49
N ILE A 726 4.69 -6.50 17.68
CA ILE A 726 4.07 -6.58 19.00
C ILE A 726 3.31 -7.90 19.17
N ASN A 727 3.67 -8.69 20.18
CA ASN A 727 2.86 -9.82 20.60
C ASN A 727 1.95 -9.46 21.78
N LYS A 728 0.65 -9.69 21.62
CA LYS A 728 -0.39 -9.61 22.66
C LYS A 728 -1.12 -10.94 22.85
N GLY A 729 -0.98 -11.88 21.92
CA GLY A 729 -1.60 -13.20 21.98
C GLY A 729 -0.85 -14.16 22.89
N GLN A 730 -1.59 -14.80 23.81
CA GLN A 730 -1.05 -15.72 24.81
C GLN A 730 -0.41 -16.95 24.15
N ILE A 731 0.74 -17.37 24.69
CA ILE A 731 1.43 -18.59 24.25
C ILE A 731 1.30 -19.64 25.35
N ILE A 732 0.79 -20.81 25.01
CA ILE A 732 0.51 -21.92 25.92
C ILE A 732 1.25 -23.15 25.42
N GLY A 733 2.11 -23.73 26.24
CA GLY A 733 2.82 -24.96 25.94
C GLY A 733 3.12 -25.78 27.18
N GLN A 734 3.60 -27.01 26.96
CA GLN A 734 3.93 -27.92 28.07
C GLN A 734 5.10 -27.40 28.91
N THR A 735 4.97 -27.50 30.24
CA THR A 735 5.99 -27.10 31.23
C THR A 735 6.91 -28.26 31.65
N GLU A 736 6.70 -29.46 31.12
CA GLU A 736 7.61 -30.58 31.30
C GLU A 736 8.90 -30.42 30.48
N ALA A 737 9.91 -31.26 30.74
CA ALA A 737 11.15 -31.19 29.97
C ALA A 737 10.91 -31.61 28.52
N SER A 738 11.17 -30.68 27.61
CA SER A 738 11.19 -30.94 26.17
C SER A 738 12.20 -30.05 25.45
N VAL A 739 12.50 -30.36 24.19
CA VAL A 739 13.39 -29.54 23.35
C VAL A 739 12.66 -28.37 22.67
N THR A 740 11.31 -28.33 22.76
CA THR A 740 10.52 -27.23 22.23
C THR A 740 10.76 -25.92 23.00
N VAL A 741 11.04 -24.85 22.26
CA VAL A 741 11.35 -23.51 22.78
C VAL A 741 10.21 -22.55 22.42
N TYR A 742 9.87 -21.68 23.38
CA TYR A 742 8.75 -20.76 23.33
C TYR A 742 9.25 -19.33 23.55
N ALA A 743 8.77 -18.39 22.76
CA ALA A 743 9.26 -17.01 22.79
C ALA A 743 8.17 -15.97 22.52
N GLY A 744 8.27 -14.81 23.15
CA GLY A 744 7.27 -13.74 22.96
C GLY A 744 7.25 -13.18 21.54
N ILE A 745 8.40 -13.13 20.85
CA ILE A 745 8.52 -12.60 19.48
C ILE A 745 9.04 -13.68 18.53
N VAL A 746 10.25 -14.21 18.74
CA VAL A 746 10.89 -15.16 17.82
C VAL A 746 11.43 -16.41 18.54
N GLY A 747 11.00 -17.61 18.13
CA GLY A 747 11.46 -18.87 18.74
C GLY A 747 12.95 -19.17 18.50
N TYR A 748 13.44 -18.91 17.27
CA TYR A 748 14.86 -19.05 16.91
C TYR A 748 15.35 -17.92 15.98
N ILE A 749 16.49 -17.33 16.30
CA ILE A 749 17.18 -16.32 15.47
C ILE A 749 18.48 -16.95 14.96
N SER A 750 18.68 -16.97 13.64
CA SER A 750 19.88 -17.56 13.03
C SER A 750 21.14 -16.69 13.19
N ASN A 751 22.26 -17.16 12.63
CA ASN A 751 23.53 -16.44 12.57
C ASN A 751 23.73 -15.67 11.24
N ASP A 752 22.69 -15.53 10.42
CA ASP A 752 22.72 -14.77 9.17
C ASP A 752 22.88 -13.26 9.48
N ALA A 753 23.53 -12.50 8.59
CA ALA A 753 23.88 -11.10 8.87
C ALA A 753 22.66 -10.19 9.10
N ASP A 754 21.55 -10.49 8.43
CA ASP A 754 20.29 -9.75 8.53
C ASP A 754 19.37 -10.25 9.66
N ALA A 755 19.78 -11.28 10.43
CA ALA A 755 19.00 -11.88 11.51
C ALA A 755 19.00 -11.00 12.78
N VAL A 756 18.24 -9.90 12.72
CA VAL A 756 18.10 -8.89 13.77
C VAL A 756 16.65 -8.83 14.25
N VAL A 757 16.42 -8.99 15.55
CA VAL A 757 15.13 -8.74 16.19
C VAL A 757 15.20 -7.39 16.92
N SER A 758 14.47 -6.39 16.45
CA SER A 758 14.62 -5.02 16.95
C SER A 758 13.31 -4.27 17.23
N TYR A 759 13.29 -3.38 18.22
CA TYR A 759 12.11 -2.55 18.55
C TYR A 759 10.82 -3.36 18.80
N CYS A 760 10.93 -4.63 19.23
CA CYS A 760 9.79 -5.52 19.41
C CYS A 760 9.30 -5.55 20.86
N VAL A 761 7.99 -5.77 21.04
CA VAL A 761 7.33 -5.70 22.36
C VAL A 761 6.51 -6.95 22.62
N ASN A 762 6.84 -7.70 23.69
CA ASN A 762 5.97 -8.76 24.19
C ASN A 762 5.14 -8.29 25.39
N ASN A 763 3.82 -8.27 25.20
CA ASN A 763 2.81 -7.99 26.21
C ASN A 763 1.94 -9.24 26.53
N ALA A 764 2.31 -10.42 26.02
CA ALA A 764 1.57 -11.65 26.22
C ALA A 764 2.20 -12.56 27.28
N GLN A 765 1.35 -13.30 27.99
CA GLN A 765 1.78 -14.39 28.87
C GLN A 765 2.32 -15.57 28.06
N ILE A 766 3.34 -16.25 28.59
CA ILE A 766 3.97 -17.40 27.96
C ILE A 766 4.08 -18.54 28.98
N THR A 767 3.60 -19.73 28.60
CA THR A 767 3.83 -20.97 29.34
C THR A 767 4.58 -21.97 28.48
N GLY A 768 5.64 -22.63 28.98
CA GLY A 768 6.38 -23.64 28.19
C GLY A 768 7.62 -24.24 28.87
N SER A 769 8.34 -25.13 28.18
CA SER A 769 9.55 -25.79 28.70
C SER A 769 10.73 -24.81 28.76
N ASN A 770 11.18 -24.35 27.58
CA ASN A 770 12.27 -23.39 27.42
C ASN A 770 11.66 -22.06 26.98
N VAL A 771 11.66 -21.03 27.84
CA VAL A 771 10.88 -19.81 27.64
C VAL A 771 11.76 -18.57 27.59
N GLY A 772 11.58 -17.73 26.56
CA GLY A 772 12.21 -16.41 26.45
C GLY A 772 11.20 -15.29 26.25
N GLY A 773 11.30 -14.19 27.00
CA GLY A 773 10.34 -13.07 26.90
C GLY A 773 10.27 -12.40 25.51
N ILE A 774 11.39 -12.35 24.77
CA ILE A 774 11.49 -11.89 23.38
C ILE A 774 11.90 -13.03 22.46
N ALA A 775 13.02 -13.69 22.77
CA ALA A 775 13.67 -14.67 21.89
C ALA A 775 13.87 -16.02 22.58
N GLY A 776 13.67 -17.12 21.86
CA GLY A 776 13.97 -18.44 22.39
C GLY A 776 15.46 -18.71 22.38
N VAL A 777 15.98 -19.16 21.25
CA VAL A 777 17.43 -19.32 21.00
C VAL A 777 17.90 -18.25 20.03
N SER A 778 18.97 -17.53 20.35
CA SER A 778 19.59 -16.53 19.48
C SER A 778 21.01 -16.90 19.08
N LEU A 779 21.28 -16.85 17.78
CA LEU A 779 22.62 -16.75 17.20
C LEU A 779 22.88 -15.39 16.52
N GLY A 780 21.87 -14.51 16.50
CA GLY A 780 21.87 -13.19 15.85
C GLY A 780 21.74 -12.05 16.86
N ALA A 781 21.23 -10.91 16.41
CA ALA A 781 21.13 -9.71 17.23
C ALA A 781 19.71 -9.49 17.80
N ILE A 782 19.63 -9.02 19.05
CA ILE A 782 18.39 -8.57 19.70
C ILE A 782 18.63 -7.14 20.22
N GLU A 783 17.87 -6.16 19.75
CA GLU A 783 18.09 -4.74 20.10
C GLU A 783 16.80 -4.00 20.46
N TYR A 784 16.82 -3.06 21.41
CA TYR A 784 15.69 -2.16 21.68
C TYR A 784 14.35 -2.87 21.97
N CYS A 785 14.38 -4.10 22.48
CA CYS A 785 13.20 -4.92 22.70
C CYS A 785 12.69 -4.81 24.15
N SER A 786 11.39 -4.96 24.36
CA SER A 786 10.79 -4.86 25.69
C SER A 786 9.75 -5.93 26.01
N VAL A 787 9.74 -6.37 27.26
CA VAL A 787 8.78 -7.30 27.84
C VAL A 787 8.08 -6.57 28.98
N SER A 788 6.75 -6.44 28.92
CA SER A 788 6.01 -5.52 29.80
C SER A 788 4.81 -6.17 30.48
N LYS A 789 4.92 -6.33 31.81
CA LYS A 789 3.89 -6.81 32.74
C LYS A 789 3.33 -8.20 32.39
N VAL A 790 4.17 -9.06 31.83
CA VAL A 790 3.78 -10.43 31.43
C VAL A 790 4.06 -11.45 32.55
N LEU A 791 3.33 -12.56 32.51
CA LEU A 791 3.67 -13.77 33.24
C LEU A 791 4.42 -14.73 32.31
N LEU A 792 5.65 -15.08 32.67
CA LEU A 792 6.43 -16.16 32.07
C LEU A 792 6.38 -17.35 33.04
N ASN A 793 5.96 -18.52 32.59
CA ASN A 793 5.80 -19.71 33.43
C ASN A 793 6.38 -20.93 32.71
N GLY A 794 7.08 -21.82 33.41
CA GLY A 794 7.83 -22.85 32.71
C GLY A 794 8.90 -23.54 33.52
N LYS A 795 9.77 -24.27 32.83
CA LYS A 795 10.85 -25.06 33.46
C LYS A 795 12.23 -24.44 33.31
N TYR A 796 12.48 -23.66 32.27
CA TYR A 796 13.73 -22.92 32.07
C TYR A 796 13.39 -21.53 31.50
N ILE A 797 13.51 -20.47 32.30
CA ILE A 797 12.97 -19.15 31.94
C ILE A 797 14.02 -18.04 31.88
N GLY A 798 14.07 -17.38 30.71
CA GLY A 798 14.75 -16.12 30.49
C GLY A 798 13.77 -14.95 30.31
N GLY A 799 13.93 -13.89 31.11
CA GLY A 799 13.08 -12.69 31.06
C GLY A 799 13.09 -11.95 29.72
N LEU A 800 14.15 -12.11 28.93
CA LEU A 800 14.32 -11.61 27.55
C LEU A 800 14.67 -12.73 26.58
N ALA A 801 15.64 -13.60 26.90
CA ALA A 801 15.99 -14.73 26.05
C ALA A 801 16.28 -16.02 26.82
N TYR A 802 15.87 -17.17 26.28
CA TYR A 802 16.20 -18.46 26.87
C TYR A 802 17.68 -18.82 26.68
N ASN A 803 18.22 -18.70 25.46
CA ASN A 803 19.64 -18.99 25.20
C ASN A 803 20.23 -18.04 24.15
N ILE A 804 21.36 -17.40 24.46
CA ILE A 804 22.19 -16.69 23.48
C ILE A 804 23.45 -17.53 23.24
N LYS A 805 23.54 -18.12 22.05
CA LYS A 805 24.69 -18.94 21.62
C LYS A 805 25.72 -18.15 20.81
N LYS A 806 25.26 -17.14 20.09
CA LYS A 806 26.06 -16.27 19.23
C LYS A 806 25.33 -14.94 19.05
N GLY A 807 26.05 -13.91 18.62
CA GLY A 807 25.48 -12.58 18.43
C GLY A 807 25.34 -11.83 19.75
N TYR A 808 24.38 -10.93 19.87
CA TYR A 808 24.32 -10.06 21.06
C TYR A 808 22.92 -9.59 21.39
N MET A 809 22.72 -9.21 22.65
CA MET A 809 21.52 -8.51 23.12
C MET A 809 21.89 -7.10 23.58
N LYS A 810 21.18 -6.08 23.10
CA LYS A 810 21.43 -4.67 23.41
C LYS A 810 20.18 -3.91 23.80
N ASN A 811 20.33 -2.93 24.69
CA ASN A 811 19.34 -1.89 24.96
C ASN A 811 17.93 -2.47 25.18
N SER A 812 17.80 -3.55 25.93
CA SER A 812 16.54 -4.32 26.02
C SER A 812 16.09 -4.47 27.47
N MET A 813 14.78 -4.48 27.72
CA MET A 813 14.23 -4.41 29.07
C MET A 813 13.12 -5.42 29.36
N THR A 814 13.08 -5.93 30.59
CA THR A 814 12.05 -6.87 31.04
C THR A 814 11.41 -6.45 32.37
N ASN A 815 10.08 -6.55 32.42
CA ASN A 815 9.21 -6.19 33.54
C ASN A 815 8.02 -7.16 33.56
N GLY A 816 7.72 -7.77 34.69
CA GLY A 816 6.75 -8.86 34.80
C GLY A 816 7.08 -9.85 35.92
N THR A 817 6.57 -11.07 35.80
CA THR A 817 6.83 -12.17 36.74
C THR A 817 7.28 -13.41 35.97
N ALA A 818 8.33 -14.08 36.43
CA ALA A 818 8.87 -15.30 35.84
C ALA A 818 8.90 -16.42 36.87
N ILE A 819 8.16 -17.51 36.64
CA ILE A 819 7.96 -18.61 37.61
C ILE A 819 8.61 -19.89 37.09
N ASP A 820 9.80 -20.22 37.61
CA ASP A 820 10.57 -21.40 37.17
C ASP A 820 10.31 -22.63 38.06
N ALA A 821 9.73 -23.67 37.46
CA ALA A 821 9.35 -24.91 38.13
C ALA A 821 10.52 -25.85 38.45
N THR A 822 11.71 -25.68 37.84
CA THR A 822 12.83 -26.64 38.02
C THR A 822 13.65 -26.41 39.26
N LYS A 823 13.65 -25.19 39.80
CA LYS A 823 14.51 -24.81 40.93
C LYS A 823 16.01 -24.81 40.56
N VAL A 824 16.35 -24.70 39.27
CA VAL A 824 17.74 -24.74 38.76
C VAL A 824 18.32 -23.35 38.51
N GLY A 825 17.52 -22.37 38.08
CA GLY A 825 17.90 -20.97 37.92
C GLY A 825 17.03 -20.24 36.89
N CYS A 826 16.92 -18.91 36.99
CA CYS A 826 16.17 -18.06 36.06
C CYS A 826 16.70 -16.61 36.17
N GLY A 827 16.65 -15.85 35.07
CA GLY A 827 17.19 -14.48 35.02
C GLY A 827 16.84 -13.76 33.72
N ALA A 828 17.41 -12.57 33.47
CA ALA A 828 17.12 -11.79 32.26
C ALA A 828 17.44 -12.56 30.97
N VAL A 829 18.55 -13.30 30.96
CA VAL A 829 18.87 -14.35 30.00
C VAL A 829 19.09 -15.64 30.79
N TYR A 830 18.49 -16.76 30.39
CA TYR A 830 18.63 -18.01 31.16
C TYR A 830 20.01 -18.66 30.96
N MET A 831 20.51 -18.69 29.72
CA MET A 831 21.82 -19.24 29.37
C MET A 831 22.56 -18.36 28.34
N ILE A 832 23.85 -18.17 28.54
CA ILE A 832 24.77 -17.71 27.49
C ILE A 832 25.76 -18.85 27.25
N ASP A 833 25.80 -19.34 26.02
CA ASP A 833 26.67 -20.42 25.58
C ASP A 833 27.88 -19.83 24.87
N VAL A 834 29.06 -19.94 25.50
CA VAL A 834 30.31 -19.39 24.98
C VAL A 834 31.18 -20.44 24.29
N THR A 835 30.71 -21.69 24.20
CA THR A 835 31.49 -22.81 23.63
C THR A 835 31.81 -22.63 22.14
N GLU A 836 31.00 -21.85 21.41
CA GLU A 836 31.20 -21.55 19.99
C GLU A 836 31.75 -20.11 19.79
N ASN A 837 33.08 -19.96 19.80
CA ASN A 837 33.83 -18.76 19.41
C ASN A 837 33.66 -17.48 20.27
N HIS A 838 33.31 -17.58 21.57
CA HIS A 838 33.36 -16.45 22.53
C HIS A 838 32.61 -15.15 22.11
N SER A 839 31.64 -15.22 21.18
CA SER A 839 31.09 -14.03 20.52
C SER A 839 29.70 -13.61 21.02
N ALA A 840 29.19 -14.27 22.07
CA ALA A 840 27.90 -14.00 22.69
C ALA A 840 28.02 -13.00 23.85
N TYR A 841 27.32 -11.86 23.80
CA TYR A 841 27.32 -10.87 24.87
C TYR A 841 25.99 -10.11 25.03
N CYS A 842 25.76 -9.58 26.24
CA CYS A 842 24.66 -8.70 26.59
C CYS A 842 25.19 -7.31 26.98
N GLN A 843 24.53 -6.24 26.54
CA GLN A 843 24.92 -4.87 26.87
C GLN A 843 23.70 -3.96 27.09
N TYR A 844 23.73 -3.09 28.10
CA TYR A 844 22.62 -2.16 28.41
C TYR A 844 21.26 -2.85 28.62
N ILE A 845 21.25 -3.97 29.34
CA ILE A 845 20.02 -4.70 29.69
C ILE A 845 19.43 -4.17 30.99
N PHE A 846 18.11 -4.00 31.07
CA PHE A 846 17.40 -3.65 32.32
C PHE A 846 16.40 -4.74 32.72
N SER A 847 16.54 -5.31 33.91
CA SER A 847 15.63 -6.33 34.43
C SER A 847 14.95 -5.91 35.73
N SER A 848 13.62 -5.85 35.68
CA SER A 848 12.71 -5.59 36.79
C SER A 848 11.69 -6.72 37.01
N CYS A 849 11.91 -7.88 36.39
CA CYS A 849 11.06 -9.05 36.56
C CYS A 849 11.22 -9.69 37.93
N ASP A 850 10.10 -10.01 38.59
CA ASP A 850 10.07 -10.83 39.80
C ASP A 850 10.30 -12.31 39.42
N PHE A 851 11.48 -12.86 39.74
CA PHE A 851 11.85 -14.24 39.44
C PHE A 851 11.54 -15.18 40.63
N MET A 852 10.52 -16.03 40.50
CA MET A 852 10.01 -16.90 41.56
C MET A 852 10.41 -18.37 41.36
N GLY A 853 10.94 -19.01 42.42
CA GLY A 853 11.17 -20.46 42.48
C GLY A 853 11.62 -20.92 43.89
N SER A 854 12.06 -22.18 44.05
CA SER A 854 12.49 -22.73 45.35
C SER A 854 13.82 -23.55 45.36
N GLY A 855 14.84 -23.14 44.62
CA GLY A 855 16.16 -23.81 44.49
C GLY A 855 17.33 -23.25 45.33
N ASP A 856 18.51 -23.86 45.20
CA ASP A 856 19.75 -23.44 45.88
C ASP A 856 20.64 -22.52 45.00
N ASN A 857 20.41 -22.42 43.69
CA ASN A 857 21.24 -21.69 42.71
C ASN A 857 20.55 -20.42 42.16
N TYR A 858 20.17 -19.49 43.03
CA TYR A 858 19.52 -18.23 42.61
C TYR A 858 20.52 -17.17 42.16
N TYR A 859 20.29 -16.65 40.94
CA TYR A 859 21.00 -15.52 40.36
C TYR A 859 20.02 -14.59 39.64
N GLU A 860 19.48 -13.58 40.33
CA GLU A 860 18.63 -12.54 39.72
C GLU A 860 19.35 -11.72 38.62
N SER A 861 20.68 -11.81 38.58
CA SER A 861 21.57 -11.05 37.70
C SER A 861 22.47 -11.86 36.77
N ALA A 862 22.59 -13.20 36.91
CA ALA A 862 23.55 -13.98 36.13
C ALA A 862 22.92 -15.20 35.45
N SER A 863 22.96 -15.21 34.11
CA SER A 863 22.74 -16.43 33.33
C SER A 863 23.77 -17.50 33.71
N ASN A 864 23.42 -18.78 33.61
CA ASN A 864 24.44 -19.82 33.61
C ASN A 864 25.33 -19.66 32.36
N ILE A 865 26.56 -19.16 32.52
CA ILE A 865 27.59 -19.20 31.47
C ILE A 865 28.08 -20.65 31.39
N ARG A 866 27.67 -21.36 30.33
CA ARG A 866 28.06 -22.75 30.14
C ARG A 866 29.28 -22.81 29.22
N GLY A 867 30.45 -23.06 29.81
CA GLY A 867 31.61 -23.60 29.11
C GLY A 867 31.67 -25.11 29.30
N ASP A 868 32.05 -25.87 28.27
CA ASP A 868 32.22 -27.31 28.42
C ASP A 868 33.45 -27.63 29.29
N THR A 869 33.25 -28.55 30.23
CA THR A 869 34.18 -29.04 31.27
C THR A 869 34.41 -28.16 32.51
N PRO A 870 34.43 -28.77 33.72
CA PRO A 870 34.87 -28.09 34.96
C PRO A 870 36.31 -27.55 34.91
N SER A 871 37.13 -28.02 33.95
CA SER A 871 38.53 -27.60 33.77
C SER A 871 38.67 -26.13 33.34
N ILE A 872 37.71 -25.57 32.60
CA ILE A 872 37.76 -24.15 32.17
C ILE A 872 37.56 -23.21 33.37
N LEU A 873 36.77 -23.61 34.37
CA LEU A 873 36.62 -22.85 35.62
C LEU A 873 37.87 -22.91 36.53
N SER A 874 38.78 -23.87 36.31
CA SER A 874 39.97 -24.09 37.14
C SER A 874 41.29 -23.65 36.49
N SER A 875 41.30 -23.32 35.20
CA SER A 875 42.53 -22.91 34.51
C SER A 875 42.29 -21.99 33.32
N THR A 876 43.12 -20.95 33.25
CA THR A 876 43.26 -19.94 32.19
C THR A 876 42.27 -18.76 32.20
N SER A 877 42.91 -17.60 32.29
CA SER A 877 42.44 -16.21 32.21
C SER A 877 41.83 -15.83 30.85
N ALA A 878 40.73 -16.48 30.44
CA ALA A 878 40.11 -16.24 29.14
C ALA A 878 38.57 -16.49 29.07
N ILE A 879 37.87 -16.49 30.21
CA ILE A 879 36.43 -16.14 30.17
C ILE A 879 36.41 -14.62 30.04
N ASP A 880 35.90 -14.12 28.92
CA ASP A 880 35.93 -12.70 28.59
C ASP A 880 35.07 -11.91 29.59
N ASP A 881 35.63 -10.88 30.24
CA ASP A 881 34.94 -9.97 31.19
C ASP A 881 33.91 -9.04 30.49
N HIS A 882 33.38 -9.50 29.35
CA HIS A 882 32.58 -8.75 28.38
C HIS A 882 31.21 -9.39 28.08
N ALA A 883 30.92 -10.58 28.62
CA ALA A 883 29.64 -11.27 28.40
C ALA A 883 28.41 -10.48 28.91
N PHE A 884 28.59 -9.64 29.93
CA PHE A 884 27.60 -8.67 30.42
C PHE A 884 28.28 -7.32 30.66
N ASP A 885 27.93 -6.32 29.86
CA ASP A 885 28.45 -4.96 29.99
C ASP A 885 27.32 -3.96 30.28
N ASN A 886 27.52 -3.05 31.24
CA ASN A 886 26.55 -2.00 31.58
C ASN A 886 25.08 -2.46 31.78
N CYS A 887 24.84 -3.62 32.43
CA CYS A 887 23.49 -4.18 32.68
C CYS A 887 22.98 -3.87 34.10
N ILE A 888 21.67 -3.69 34.27
CA ILE A 888 21.01 -3.26 35.52
C ILE A 888 19.92 -4.26 35.92
N HIS A 889 19.89 -4.65 37.20
CA HIS A 889 19.00 -5.68 37.74
C HIS A 889 18.39 -5.22 39.07
N VAL A 890 17.15 -5.65 39.34
CA VAL A 890 16.43 -5.40 40.61
C VAL A 890 16.18 -6.73 41.32
N LYS A 891 16.44 -6.76 42.64
CA LYS A 891 16.24 -7.90 43.53
C LYS A 891 15.05 -7.65 44.48
N ARG A 892 14.30 -8.68 44.86
CA ARG A 892 13.37 -8.65 46.01
C ARG A 892 13.59 -9.84 46.94
N ASP A 893 13.65 -9.57 48.24
CA ASP A 893 14.21 -10.53 49.19
C ASP A 893 13.23 -11.64 49.63
N GLY A 894 13.79 -12.80 49.97
CA GLY A 894 13.01 -14.04 50.12
C GLY A 894 13.78 -15.23 50.72
N ASP A 895 14.50 -15.01 51.83
CA ASP A 895 15.02 -16.01 52.80
C ASP A 895 15.92 -17.18 52.31
N LYS A 896 16.15 -17.40 50.99
CA LYS A 896 16.93 -18.54 50.49
C LYS A 896 17.78 -18.24 49.25
N ILE A 897 19.00 -17.74 49.46
CA ILE A 897 20.05 -17.73 48.44
C ILE A 897 21.39 -18.18 49.03
N LYS A 898 22.04 -19.18 48.42
CA LYS A 898 23.45 -19.52 48.67
C LYS A 898 24.32 -18.90 47.57
N ARG A 899 25.44 -18.31 47.96
CA ARG A 899 26.37 -17.62 47.05
C ARG A 899 27.34 -18.58 46.37
N SER A 900 27.87 -18.14 45.22
CA SER A 900 29.32 -18.27 44.95
C SER A 900 29.92 -17.10 44.16
N ARG A 901 29.66 -15.84 44.57
CA ARG A 901 30.64 -14.72 44.48
C ARG A 901 30.28 -13.39 45.20
N PHE A 902 29.07 -13.23 45.78
CA PHE A 902 28.64 -11.94 46.35
C PHE A 902 28.10 -12.03 47.80
N ASP A 903 28.92 -11.62 48.78
CA ASP A 903 28.68 -10.52 49.74
C ASP A 903 27.52 -10.59 50.79
N SER A 904 26.46 -11.40 50.61
CA SER A 904 25.27 -11.58 51.51
C SER A 904 24.59 -10.36 52.16
N GLY A 905 23.27 -10.28 51.97
CA GLY A 905 22.37 -9.46 52.80
C GLY A 905 22.07 -8.08 52.24
N ILE A 906 22.44 -7.82 50.98
CA ILE A 906 22.29 -6.52 50.32
C ILE A 906 21.63 -6.72 48.93
N ILE A 907 20.94 -5.69 48.45
CA ILE A 907 20.47 -5.57 47.06
C ILE A 907 21.67 -5.10 46.22
N HIS A 908 22.21 -5.98 45.38
CA HIS A 908 23.45 -5.70 44.63
C HIS A 908 23.17 -5.05 43.26
N TRP A 909 23.92 -4.00 42.94
CA TRP A 909 24.01 -3.38 41.61
C TRP A 909 25.42 -3.59 41.05
N SER A 910 25.53 -4.11 39.84
CA SER A 910 26.82 -4.33 39.17
C SER A 910 26.89 -3.53 37.87
N ILE A 911 27.92 -2.69 37.73
CA ILE A 911 28.26 -2.05 36.47
C ILE A 911 29.53 -2.70 35.94
N GLY A 912 29.52 -3.11 34.67
CA GLY A 912 30.70 -3.64 34.01
C GLY A 912 31.86 -2.63 34.02
N ASN A 913 33.01 -3.06 34.53
CA ASN A 913 34.34 -2.47 34.30
C ASN A 913 34.69 -1.08 34.90
N HIS A 914 33.92 -0.54 35.85
CA HIS A 914 34.41 0.51 36.75
C HIS A 914 34.14 0.13 38.21
N GLY A 915 35.18 0.26 39.05
CA GLY A 915 35.37 -0.49 40.29
C GLY A 915 34.17 -0.57 41.25
N ASN A 916 33.97 -1.77 41.79
CA ASN A 916 33.09 -2.22 42.88
C ASN A 916 32.44 -1.14 43.78
N GLU A 917 31.48 -0.39 43.26
CA GLU A 917 30.60 0.49 44.03
C GLU A 917 29.13 0.04 43.80
N ASP A 918 28.73 -0.98 44.55
CA ASP A 918 27.34 -1.40 44.70
C ASP A 918 26.52 -0.22 45.28
N ILE A 919 25.46 0.22 44.61
CA ILE A 919 24.55 1.25 45.14
C ILE A 919 23.28 0.61 45.69
N GLU A 920 23.03 0.83 46.97
CA GLU A 920 21.85 0.37 47.70
C GLU A 920 20.61 1.21 47.33
N ILE A 921 19.50 0.53 46.98
CA ILE A 921 18.21 1.17 46.71
C ILE A 921 17.09 0.48 47.51
N SER A 922 16.10 1.26 47.97
CA SER A 922 15.00 0.75 48.79
C SER A 922 13.89 0.06 47.97
N ASP A 923 13.02 -0.71 48.62
CA ASP A 923 11.83 -1.30 47.98
C ASP A 923 10.96 -0.25 47.26
N ALA A 924 10.83 0.96 47.82
CA ALA A 924 10.06 2.05 47.21
C ALA A 924 10.73 2.60 45.93
N GLN A 925 12.05 2.52 45.85
CA GLN A 925 12.86 2.92 44.69
C GLN A 925 12.87 1.81 43.63
N ALA A 926 12.92 0.55 44.04
CA ALA A 926 12.82 -0.64 43.20
C ALA A 926 11.42 -0.87 42.61
N THR A 927 10.35 -0.46 43.31
CA THR A 927 8.94 -0.57 42.87
C THR A 927 8.43 0.66 42.12
N GLY A 928 9.19 1.76 42.10
CA GLY A 928 8.83 3.00 41.40
C GLY A 928 7.96 3.99 42.19
N ALA A 929 7.66 3.72 43.46
CA ALA A 929 6.77 4.53 44.30
C ALA A 929 7.27 5.96 44.58
N GLU A 930 8.59 6.19 44.62
CA GLU A 930 9.19 7.52 44.84
C GLU A 930 9.60 8.25 43.53
N GLY A 931 9.31 7.66 42.37
CA GLY A 931 9.79 8.17 41.08
C GLY A 931 11.29 7.93 40.90
N MET A 932 11.63 6.70 40.45
CA MET A 932 13.00 6.18 40.21
C MET A 932 14.02 7.23 39.74
N TYR A 933 13.62 8.10 38.82
CA TYR A 933 14.42 9.15 38.20
C TYR A 933 15.27 10.01 39.16
N ASN A 934 14.74 10.45 40.31
CA ASN A 934 15.49 11.35 41.20
C ASN A 934 16.71 10.66 41.81
N VAL A 935 16.60 9.37 42.14
CA VAL A 935 17.65 8.58 42.79
C VAL A 935 18.83 8.31 41.84
N PHE A 936 18.57 8.09 40.55
CA PHE A 936 19.62 7.98 39.53
C PHE A 936 20.42 9.29 39.37
N ARG A 937 19.73 10.44 39.40
CA ARG A 937 20.35 11.76 39.23
C ARG A 937 21.20 12.13 40.45
N ASP A 938 20.66 11.92 41.64
CA ASP A 938 21.25 12.43 42.88
C ASP A 938 22.47 11.60 43.34
N ASN A 939 22.69 10.40 42.77
CA ASN A 939 23.90 9.57 42.93
C ASN A 939 24.94 9.72 41.80
N GLY A 940 24.82 10.75 40.93
CA GLY A 940 25.92 11.17 40.05
C GLY A 940 26.04 10.48 38.68
N TYR A 941 25.06 9.69 38.25
CA TYR A 941 25.09 9.03 36.95
C TYR A 941 24.88 10.00 35.76
N ASN A 942 25.74 9.91 34.74
CA ASN A 942 25.75 10.84 33.61
C ASN A 942 24.65 10.52 32.55
N SER A 943 23.75 11.47 32.34
CA SER A 943 22.53 11.32 31.52
C SER A 943 22.74 11.31 29.99
N THR A 944 23.96 11.16 29.47
CA THR A 944 24.23 11.24 28.02
C THR A 944 23.72 10.06 27.19
N TYR A 945 23.46 8.90 27.80
CA TYR A 945 23.08 7.67 27.09
C TYR A 945 21.56 7.38 27.11
N TRP A 946 20.79 8.04 27.98
CA TRP A 946 19.36 7.79 28.18
C TRP A 946 18.59 9.12 28.20
N LEU A 947 17.78 9.41 27.18
CA LEU A 947 17.01 10.65 27.05
C LEU A 947 15.56 10.43 27.45
N TYR A 948 15.15 11.05 28.56
CA TYR A 948 13.77 11.08 29.03
C TYR A 948 12.95 12.13 28.27
N ASN A 949 11.78 11.76 27.74
CA ASN A 949 10.76 12.71 27.28
C ASN A 949 9.69 12.90 28.36
N THR A 950 9.56 14.12 28.89
CA THR A 950 8.66 14.45 30.01
C THR A 950 7.23 14.77 29.59
N GLU A 951 6.90 14.82 28.30
CA GLU A 951 5.63 15.39 27.82
C GLU A 951 4.53 14.38 27.46
N THR A 952 4.78 13.06 27.54
CA THR A 952 3.73 12.05 27.31
C THR A 952 3.68 10.95 28.37
N VAL A 953 2.71 11.12 29.27
CA VAL A 953 1.97 10.11 30.07
C VAL A 953 2.79 8.96 30.70
N GLY A 954 2.97 9.02 32.03
CA GLY A 954 2.95 7.81 32.86
C GLY A 954 4.25 6.99 33.00
N SER A 955 5.33 7.63 33.46
CA SER A 955 6.34 7.01 34.36
C SER A 955 6.94 5.64 33.96
N TYR A 956 7.81 5.62 32.94
CA TYR A 956 8.85 4.57 32.76
C TYR A 956 10.13 5.16 32.15
N ILE A 957 11.26 4.46 32.31
CA ILE A 957 12.54 4.82 31.67
C ILE A 957 12.40 4.64 30.15
N GLN A 958 12.58 5.71 29.38
CA GLN A 958 12.62 5.62 27.91
C GLN A 958 14.05 5.46 27.40
N LEU A 959 14.26 4.42 26.60
CA LEU A 959 15.38 4.35 25.68
C LEU A 959 15.15 5.31 24.51
N LYS A 960 16.24 5.86 23.99
CA LYS A 960 16.24 6.75 22.84
C LYS A 960 15.62 6.02 21.64
N ASN A 961 14.62 6.63 21.00
CA ASN A 961 13.99 6.20 19.74
C ASN A 961 13.12 4.92 19.77
N LEU A 962 12.48 4.56 20.90
CA LEU A 962 11.31 3.67 20.81
C LEU A 962 10.13 4.41 20.13
N PRO A 963 9.42 3.82 19.15
CA PRO A 963 8.18 4.38 18.61
C PRO A 963 7.11 4.52 19.70
N LYS A 964 6.23 5.54 19.55
CA LYS A 964 5.08 5.77 20.45
C LYS A 964 3.94 4.79 20.19
#